data_AF-A0A3Q9GAR7-F1
#
_entry.id   AF-A0A3Q9GAR7-F1
#
_cell.length_a   1.000
_cell.length_b   1.000
_cell.length_c   1.000
_cell.angle_alpha   90.00
_cell.angle_beta   90.00
_cell.angle_gamma   90.00
#
_symmetry.space_group_name_H-M   'P 1'
#
loop_
_entity.id
_entity.type
_entity.pdbx_description
1 polymer ?
#
loop_
_entity_poly.entity_id
_entity_poly.type
_entity_poly.pdbx_seq_one_letter_code
_entity_poly.pdbx_strand_id
1 'polypeptide(L)'
;MSFEQDEEILQDFLIEAGEILETLSEQLVELENNPNDADLLNAIFRGFHTVKGGAGFLSLAELVDACHGAENVFDTLRNQQRSVTSELMDVILQALDTINEMFAQVQNQQPLSSAEPSLLAELHRLSLPESQDAVAAPVVTQDTVTADAIAPTSSSSSDEMSEDEFERLLDELHGGGGPTPSAPTPAQPVTANSNDISDDEFESLLDELHGQGAFSPAVATSEAKTNKSASSNEIDDDEFESLLDELHGKGQSPKAQAAAPVEKPAAKVVPAAPATPVAKPTVNKAAPVSEQKAAPAKASQGETTVRVDTKRLDQIMNMVGELVLVRNRLTSLGMTKDDEELTKAVSNLDAVTTDLQGAVMKTRMQPIKKVFGRFPRVVRDLARSLNKEIRLILEGEETDLDKNLVEALADPLVHLVRNSVDHGIEAPDKREAMGKPREGVVVLSASQEGDHILLTIRDDGAGMNADKLKEIAIERGVLDADAAARMPDKEAFSLIFAPGFSTKTEISEVSGRGVGMDVVKTKITQLNGTVNIDSEMGVGTVLEIKVPLTLAILPTLMVVVGKQTFALPLAGVNEIFHLDLTKTNLVDGQLTIIVREKAIPLFYLDQWLVRNYVDKPRDLGHVVIVQLGNQQIGFVVDRLIGQEEVVIKPLDRLLHGTPGMAGATITSDGGIALILDVPNMLKYYAKKSIVNKKLRS
;
A
#
# COMPACT_ATOMS: atom_id res chain seq x y z
N MET A 1 -27.34 27.61 13.47
CA MET A 1 -26.31 26.75 12.86
C MET A 1 -26.30 27.02 11.37
N SER A 2 -25.14 27.31 10.78
CA SER A 2 -24.99 27.26 9.32
C SER A 2 -24.86 25.80 8.90
N PHE A 3 -25.36 25.41 7.72
CA PHE A 3 -25.16 24.05 7.20
C PHE A 3 -23.67 23.69 7.04
N GLU A 4 -22.80 24.70 6.85
CA GLU A 4 -21.34 24.52 6.81
C GLU A 4 -20.76 24.08 8.17
N GLN A 5 -21.39 24.50 9.27
CA GLN A 5 -20.91 24.25 10.63
C GLN A 5 -21.20 22.81 11.07
N ASP A 6 -22.32 22.24 10.63
CA ASP A 6 -22.65 20.83 10.86
C ASP A 6 -21.76 19.90 10.01
N GLU A 7 -21.29 20.35 8.84
CA GLU A 7 -20.39 19.58 7.96
C GLU A 7 -18.93 19.58 8.46
N GLU A 8 -18.44 20.67 9.05
CA GLU A 8 -17.12 20.74 9.71
C GLU A 8 -17.06 19.81 10.94
N ILE A 9 -18.07 19.88 11.82
CA ILE A 9 -18.20 19.00 12.99
C ILE A 9 -18.28 17.51 12.57
N LEU A 10 -19.02 17.21 11.49
CA LEU A 10 -19.11 15.84 10.97
C LEU A 10 -17.75 15.34 10.46
N GLN A 11 -16.95 16.19 9.79
CA GLN A 11 -15.61 15.83 9.34
C GLN A 11 -14.65 15.57 10.52
N ASP A 12 -14.67 16.42 11.54
CA ASP A 12 -13.87 16.22 12.75
C ASP A 12 -14.23 14.92 13.47
N PHE A 13 -15.53 14.64 13.65
CA PHE A 13 -15.99 13.36 14.21
C PHE A 13 -15.54 12.16 13.37
N LEU A 14 -15.64 12.23 12.03
CA LEU A 14 -15.19 11.15 11.17
C LEU A 14 -13.67 10.92 11.29
N ILE A 15 -12.86 11.97 11.45
CA ILE A 15 -11.41 11.82 11.65
C ILE A 15 -11.12 11.18 13.01
N GLU A 16 -11.71 11.68 14.10
CA GLU A 16 -11.49 11.16 15.46
C GLU A 16 -12.01 9.73 15.62
N ALA A 17 -13.27 9.47 15.25
CA ALA A 17 -13.88 8.15 15.39
C ALA A 17 -13.22 7.11 14.48
N GLY A 18 -12.74 7.50 13.29
CA GLY A 18 -11.97 6.61 12.41
C GLY A 18 -10.68 6.10 13.06
N GLU A 19 -9.94 6.98 13.74
CA GLU A 19 -8.71 6.61 14.47
C GLU A 19 -9.01 5.76 15.70
N ILE A 20 -10.10 6.06 16.43
CA ILE A 20 -10.54 5.24 17.55
C ILE A 20 -10.96 3.84 17.09
N LEU A 21 -11.68 3.72 15.96
CA LEU A 21 -12.11 2.42 15.40
C LEU A 21 -10.92 1.60 14.87
N GLU A 22 -9.92 2.24 14.24
CA GLU A 22 -8.67 1.56 13.86
C GLU A 22 -7.94 1.04 15.11
N THR A 23 -7.78 1.89 16.14
CA THR A 23 -7.14 1.52 17.42
C THR A 23 -7.90 0.41 18.15
N LEU A 24 -9.23 0.46 18.18
CA LEU A 24 -10.08 -0.59 18.76
C LEU A 24 -9.88 -1.93 18.07
N SER A 25 -9.68 -1.95 16.74
CA SER A 25 -9.45 -3.19 16.01
C SER A 25 -8.14 -3.87 16.42
N GLU A 26 -7.07 -3.11 16.65
CA GLU A 26 -5.79 -3.63 17.14
C GLU A 26 -5.92 -4.11 18.60
N GLN A 27 -6.54 -3.31 19.47
CA GLN A 27 -6.71 -3.61 20.89
C GLN A 27 -7.55 -4.87 21.15
N LEU A 28 -8.60 -5.12 20.35
CA LEU A 28 -9.40 -6.35 20.46
C LEU A 28 -8.58 -7.61 20.12
N VAL A 29 -7.71 -7.53 19.11
CA VAL A 29 -6.81 -8.65 18.75
C VAL A 29 -5.73 -8.85 19.81
N GLU A 30 -5.24 -7.79 20.44
CA GLU A 30 -4.33 -7.90 21.59
C GLU A 30 -5.04 -8.52 22.81
N LEU A 31 -6.30 -8.14 23.07
CA LEU A 31 -7.09 -8.65 24.20
C LEU A 31 -7.40 -10.15 24.05
N GLU A 32 -7.57 -10.65 22.83
CA GLU A 32 -7.71 -12.09 22.58
C GLU A 32 -6.46 -12.88 23.02
N ASN A 33 -5.26 -12.28 22.89
CA ASN A 33 -4.00 -12.88 23.33
C ASN A 33 -3.72 -12.64 24.82
N ASN A 34 -4.24 -11.55 25.40
CA ASN A 34 -4.06 -11.15 26.80
C ASN A 34 -5.41 -10.94 27.54
N PRO A 35 -6.22 -11.99 27.78
CA PRO A 35 -7.63 -11.82 28.17
C PRO A 35 -7.88 -11.23 29.57
N ASN A 36 -6.83 -11.10 30.39
CA ASN A 36 -6.89 -10.60 31.76
C ASN A 36 -6.29 -9.18 31.91
N ASP A 37 -5.96 -8.51 30.81
CA ASP A 37 -5.38 -7.16 30.85
C ASP A 37 -6.47 -6.11 31.16
N ALA A 38 -6.43 -5.61 32.40
CA ALA A 38 -7.38 -4.62 32.88
C ALA A 38 -7.17 -3.22 32.28
N ASP A 39 -5.94 -2.86 31.88
CA ASP A 39 -5.68 -1.56 31.26
C ASP A 39 -6.20 -1.56 29.82
N LEU A 40 -6.03 -2.67 29.10
CA LEU A 40 -6.55 -2.88 27.75
C LEU A 40 -8.09 -2.91 27.72
N LEU A 41 -8.75 -3.62 28.64
CA LEU A 41 -10.22 -3.59 28.81
C LEU A 41 -10.73 -2.16 29.05
N ASN A 42 -10.03 -1.36 29.86
CA ASN A 42 -10.40 0.03 30.11
C ASN A 42 -10.06 0.98 28.94
N ALA A 43 -9.11 0.64 28.07
CA ALA A 43 -8.85 1.37 26.83
C ALA A 43 -9.99 1.14 25.83
N ILE A 44 -10.34 -0.13 25.59
CA ILE A 44 -11.40 -0.54 24.66
C ILE A 44 -12.77 0.02 25.08
N PHE A 45 -13.12 -0.05 26.37
CA PHE A 45 -14.34 0.58 26.89
C PHE A 45 -14.40 2.08 26.56
N ARG A 46 -13.28 2.79 26.76
CA ARG A 46 -13.22 4.24 26.49
C ARG A 46 -13.36 4.54 25.00
N GLY A 47 -12.80 3.71 24.11
CA GLY A 47 -12.97 3.85 22.67
C GLY A 47 -14.44 3.79 22.25
N PHE A 48 -15.16 2.73 22.64
CA PHE A 48 -16.60 2.61 22.35
C PHE A 48 -17.43 3.75 22.95
N HIS A 49 -17.14 4.15 24.20
CA HIS A 49 -17.83 5.25 24.86
C HIS A 49 -17.62 6.60 24.14
N THR A 50 -16.41 6.90 23.65
CA THR A 50 -16.14 8.13 22.90
C THR A 50 -16.84 8.13 21.54
N VAL A 51 -16.78 7.03 20.78
CA VAL A 51 -17.48 6.90 19.48
C VAL A 51 -19.00 7.04 19.67
N LYS A 52 -19.58 6.41 20.70
CA LYS A 52 -20.99 6.58 21.08
C LYS A 52 -21.32 8.04 21.40
N GLY A 53 -20.44 8.75 22.11
CA GLY A 53 -20.61 10.16 22.45
C GLY A 53 -20.68 11.07 21.22
N GLY A 54 -19.72 10.93 20.29
CA GLY A 54 -19.72 11.69 19.04
C GLY A 54 -20.90 11.33 18.11
N ALA A 55 -21.23 10.05 18.01
CA ALA A 55 -22.40 9.57 17.26
C ALA A 55 -23.72 10.16 17.81
N GLY A 56 -23.85 10.23 19.14
CA GLY A 56 -25.02 10.81 19.80
C GLY A 56 -25.13 12.31 19.60
N PHE A 57 -24.02 13.05 19.58
CA PHE A 57 -24.01 14.48 19.27
C PHE A 57 -24.51 14.77 17.84
N LEU A 58 -24.14 13.91 16.89
CA LEU A 58 -24.56 13.99 15.48
C LEU A 58 -25.91 13.30 15.18
N SER A 59 -26.64 12.85 16.21
CA SER A 59 -27.93 12.15 16.08
C SER A 59 -27.90 10.87 15.21
N LEU A 60 -26.75 10.19 15.15
CA LEU A 60 -26.55 8.93 14.41
C LEU A 60 -27.03 7.72 15.23
N ALA A 61 -28.35 7.59 15.39
CA ALA A 61 -28.99 6.65 16.32
C ALA A 61 -28.54 5.19 16.15
N GLU A 62 -28.48 4.70 14.90
CA GLU A 62 -28.08 3.32 14.59
C GLU A 62 -26.64 3.00 15.03
N LEU A 63 -25.75 3.99 14.92
CA LEU A 63 -24.35 3.90 15.33
C LEU A 63 -24.22 3.94 16.86
N VAL A 64 -25.05 4.76 17.53
CA VAL A 64 -25.15 4.82 19.00
C VAL A 64 -25.58 3.48 19.57
N ASP A 65 -26.61 2.83 19.00
CA ASP A 65 -27.12 1.55 19.49
C ASP A 65 -26.07 0.42 19.41
N ALA A 66 -25.36 0.33 18.28
CA ALA A 66 -24.29 -0.66 18.11
C ALA A 66 -23.11 -0.42 19.07
N CYS A 67 -22.66 0.83 19.22
CA CYS A 67 -21.59 1.18 20.18
C CYS A 67 -22.01 0.93 21.64
N HIS A 68 -23.25 1.25 22.01
CA HIS A 68 -23.80 1.03 23.34
C HIS A 68 -23.90 -0.46 23.69
N GLY A 69 -24.30 -1.30 22.72
CA GLY A 69 -24.28 -2.77 22.87
C GLY A 69 -22.89 -3.31 23.19
N ALA A 70 -21.87 -2.88 22.45
CA ALA A 70 -20.48 -3.26 22.70
C ALA A 70 -19.95 -2.74 24.06
N GLU A 71 -20.24 -1.46 24.39
CA GLU A 71 -19.83 -0.83 25.65
C GLU A 71 -20.36 -1.57 26.89
N ASN A 72 -21.62 -2.02 26.86
CA ASN A 72 -22.23 -2.75 27.98
C ASN A 72 -21.59 -4.12 28.21
N VAL A 73 -21.14 -4.81 27.15
CA VAL A 73 -20.34 -6.04 27.30
C VAL A 73 -18.99 -5.72 27.96
N PHE A 74 -18.31 -4.66 27.52
CA PHE A 74 -17.03 -4.25 28.14
C PHE A 74 -17.17 -3.76 29.59
N ASP A 75 -18.32 -3.22 29.98
CA ASP A 75 -18.61 -2.91 31.38
C ASP A 75 -18.67 -4.18 32.25
N THR A 76 -19.32 -5.27 31.80
CA THR A 76 -19.32 -6.52 32.58
C THR A 76 -17.94 -7.18 32.65
N LEU A 77 -17.15 -7.10 31.58
CA LEU A 77 -15.78 -7.61 31.54
C LEU A 77 -14.86 -6.87 32.52
N ARG A 78 -14.82 -5.53 32.50
CA ARG A 78 -13.97 -4.76 33.44
C ARG A 78 -14.40 -4.93 34.90
N ASN A 79 -15.70 -5.13 35.14
CA ASN A 79 -16.26 -5.38 36.47
C ASN A 79 -16.10 -6.84 36.94
N GLN A 80 -15.41 -7.69 36.17
CA GLN A 80 -15.18 -9.11 36.45
C GLN A 80 -16.48 -9.93 36.62
N GLN A 81 -17.56 -9.51 35.98
CA GLN A 81 -18.87 -10.16 36.02
C GLN A 81 -19.06 -11.21 34.91
N ARG A 82 -18.16 -11.21 33.92
CA ARG A 82 -18.05 -12.18 32.84
C ARG A 82 -16.59 -12.34 32.43
N SER A 83 -16.20 -13.54 32.03
CA SER A 83 -14.87 -13.85 31.48
C SER A 83 -14.80 -13.64 29.95
N VAL A 84 -13.62 -13.28 29.43
CA VAL A 84 -13.39 -13.18 27.98
C VAL A 84 -13.31 -14.59 27.38
N THR A 85 -14.26 -14.92 26.50
CA THR A 85 -14.31 -16.19 25.78
C THR A 85 -14.18 -15.96 24.26
N SER A 86 -13.82 -17.00 23.51
CA SER A 86 -13.75 -16.90 22.04
C SER A 86 -15.11 -16.56 21.41
N GLU A 87 -16.21 -17.11 21.95
CA GLU A 87 -17.57 -16.81 21.50
C GLU A 87 -17.92 -15.33 21.71
N LEU A 88 -17.56 -14.76 22.87
CA LEU A 88 -17.75 -13.33 23.14
C LEU A 88 -16.90 -12.47 22.20
N MET A 89 -15.64 -12.85 21.96
CA MET A 89 -14.75 -12.10 21.08
C MET A 89 -15.25 -12.12 19.62
N ASP A 90 -15.76 -13.25 19.13
CA ASP A 90 -16.34 -13.36 17.79
C ASP A 90 -17.55 -12.40 17.62
N VAL A 91 -18.43 -12.30 18.62
CA VAL A 91 -19.58 -11.36 18.62
C VAL A 91 -19.13 -9.90 18.71
N ILE A 92 -18.12 -9.59 19.52
CA ILE A 92 -17.58 -8.22 19.64
C ILE A 92 -16.86 -7.77 18.36
N LEU A 93 -16.14 -8.66 17.69
CA LEU A 93 -15.55 -8.37 16.37
C LEU A 93 -16.64 -8.14 15.32
N GLN A 94 -17.73 -8.92 15.34
CA GLN A 94 -18.89 -8.68 14.46
C GLN A 94 -19.59 -7.34 14.75
N ALA A 95 -19.65 -6.92 16.01
CA ALA A 95 -20.14 -5.59 16.39
C ALA A 95 -19.23 -4.48 15.86
N LEU A 96 -17.90 -4.63 16.00
CA LEU A 96 -16.94 -3.66 15.46
C LEU A 96 -17.00 -3.59 13.92
N ASP A 97 -17.17 -4.71 13.22
CA ASP A 97 -17.37 -4.70 11.76
C ASP A 97 -18.64 -3.91 11.38
N THR A 98 -19.75 -4.18 12.07
CA THR A 98 -21.03 -3.49 11.83
C THR A 98 -20.89 -1.98 12.06
N ILE A 99 -20.18 -1.57 13.11
CA ILE A 99 -19.86 -0.17 13.40
C ILE A 99 -18.98 0.42 12.30
N ASN A 100 -17.99 -0.30 11.78
CA ASN A 100 -17.17 0.15 10.64
C ASN A 100 -17.96 0.26 9.33
N GLU A 101 -18.92 -0.63 9.07
CA GLU A 101 -19.81 -0.54 7.90
C GLU A 101 -20.74 0.68 8.00
N MET A 102 -21.38 0.90 9.15
CA MET A 102 -22.17 2.10 9.45
C MET A 102 -21.32 3.38 9.31
N PHE A 103 -20.11 3.37 9.86
CA PHE A 103 -19.17 4.49 9.78
C PHE A 103 -18.78 4.80 8.33
N ALA A 104 -18.52 3.78 7.52
CA ALA A 104 -18.28 3.93 6.08
C ALA A 104 -19.51 4.45 5.32
N GLN A 105 -20.74 4.09 5.73
CA GLN A 105 -21.96 4.67 5.15
C GLN A 105 -22.04 6.18 5.42
N VAL A 106 -21.79 6.62 6.67
CA VAL A 106 -21.76 8.05 7.03
C VAL A 106 -20.68 8.80 6.24
N GLN A 107 -19.46 8.24 6.15
CA GLN A 107 -18.35 8.83 5.38
C GLN A 107 -18.69 8.99 3.88
N ASN A 108 -19.51 8.09 3.32
CA ASN A 108 -19.96 8.14 1.92
C ASN A 108 -21.31 8.87 1.73
N GLN A 109 -21.83 9.56 2.76
CA GLN A 109 -23.13 10.24 2.76
C GLN A 109 -24.31 9.32 2.37
N GLN A 110 -24.24 8.05 2.79
CA GLN A 110 -25.27 7.04 2.57
C GLN A 110 -26.19 6.93 3.79
N PRO A 111 -27.48 6.55 3.62
CA PRO A 111 -28.37 6.31 4.75
C PRO A 111 -27.87 5.13 5.59
N LEU A 112 -27.88 5.31 6.91
CA LEU A 112 -27.49 4.28 7.87
C LEU A 112 -28.43 3.06 7.78
N SER A 113 -27.86 1.87 7.67
CA SER A 113 -28.57 0.61 7.91
C SER A 113 -28.42 0.20 9.37
N SER A 114 -29.54 0.02 10.07
CA SER A 114 -29.54 -0.51 11.44
C SER A 114 -28.87 -1.89 11.52
N ALA A 115 -28.25 -2.20 12.66
CA ALA A 115 -27.59 -3.48 12.90
C ALA A 115 -28.60 -4.65 12.88
N GLU A 116 -28.14 -5.83 12.49
CA GLU A 116 -28.97 -7.05 12.52
C GLU A 116 -29.55 -7.28 13.93
N PRO A 117 -30.89 -7.41 14.09
CA PRO A 117 -31.51 -7.54 15.41
C PRO A 117 -31.01 -8.72 16.24
N SER A 118 -30.51 -9.77 15.58
CA SER A 118 -29.85 -10.92 16.23
C SER A 118 -28.53 -10.55 16.89
N LEU A 119 -27.73 -9.64 16.31
CA LEU A 119 -26.47 -9.16 16.86
C LEU A 119 -26.71 -8.29 18.11
N LEU A 120 -27.69 -7.38 18.04
CA LEU A 120 -28.07 -6.55 19.19
C LEU A 120 -28.62 -7.40 20.35
N ALA A 121 -29.41 -8.44 20.06
CA ALA A 121 -29.90 -9.39 21.07
C ALA A 121 -28.75 -10.19 21.71
N GLU A 122 -27.74 -10.57 20.94
CA GLU A 122 -26.59 -11.33 21.44
C GLU A 122 -25.62 -10.46 22.27
N LEU A 123 -25.36 -9.21 21.84
CA LEU A 123 -24.65 -8.22 22.65
C LEU A 123 -25.38 -7.97 23.99
N HIS A 124 -26.71 -7.83 23.96
CA HIS A 124 -27.50 -7.71 25.17
C HIS A 124 -27.37 -8.96 26.07
N ARG A 125 -27.42 -10.18 25.51
CA ARG A 125 -27.18 -11.43 26.26
C ARG A 125 -25.81 -11.45 26.95
N LEU A 126 -24.75 -11.07 26.23
CA LEU A 126 -23.38 -11.03 26.75
C LEU A 126 -23.16 -9.89 27.76
N SER A 127 -23.96 -8.83 27.72
CA SER A 127 -23.96 -7.74 28.71
C SER A 127 -24.61 -8.09 30.06
N LEU A 128 -25.14 -9.31 30.22
CA LEU A 128 -25.60 -9.83 31.51
C LEU A 128 -24.48 -10.62 32.22
N PRO A 129 -24.42 -10.62 33.57
CA PRO A 129 -23.44 -11.41 34.32
C PRO A 129 -23.49 -12.91 34.00
N GLU A 130 -22.33 -13.56 34.04
CA GLU A 130 -22.16 -15.00 33.70
C GLU A 130 -23.03 -15.93 34.58
N SER A 131 -23.47 -15.46 35.75
CA SER A 131 -24.40 -16.15 36.64
C SER A 131 -25.84 -16.25 36.13
N GLN A 132 -26.23 -15.47 35.10
CA GLN A 132 -27.58 -15.47 34.54
C GLN A 132 -27.74 -16.40 33.32
N ASP A 133 -26.66 -16.77 32.62
CA ASP A 133 -26.70 -17.77 31.54
C ASP A 133 -27.19 -19.15 32.04
N ALA A 134 -26.98 -19.46 33.33
CA ALA A 134 -27.33 -20.74 33.95
C ALA A 134 -28.84 -21.01 34.11
N VAL A 135 -29.73 -20.05 33.81
CA VAL A 135 -31.19 -20.22 33.96
C VAL A 135 -31.88 -20.66 32.65
N ALA A 136 -31.19 -20.58 31.51
CA ALA A 136 -31.74 -20.87 30.19
C ALA A 136 -31.50 -22.32 29.71
N ALA A 137 -31.83 -23.32 30.54
CA ALA A 137 -31.92 -24.71 30.09
C ALA A 137 -33.30 -24.97 29.43
N PRO A 138 -33.37 -25.54 28.21
CA PRO A 138 -34.64 -25.66 27.49
C PRO A 138 -35.54 -26.74 28.09
N VAL A 139 -36.70 -26.33 28.61
CA VAL A 139 -37.77 -27.25 29.00
C VAL A 139 -38.43 -27.81 27.74
N VAL A 140 -38.34 -29.12 27.55
CA VAL A 140 -39.06 -29.84 26.50
C VAL A 140 -40.55 -29.89 26.83
N THR A 141 -41.39 -29.25 26.01
CA THR A 141 -42.85 -29.44 26.03
C THR A 141 -43.38 -29.73 24.63
N GLN A 142 -44.14 -30.84 24.53
CA GLN A 142 -44.81 -31.31 23.32
C GLN A 142 -46.12 -30.54 23.05
N ASP A 143 -46.66 -30.73 21.85
CA ASP A 143 -47.94 -30.20 21.37
C ASP A 143 -49.11 -30.29 22.38
N THR A 144 -49.98 -29.28 22.40
CA THR A 144 -51.43 -29.52 22.27
C THR A 144 -52.20 -28.29 21.78
N VAL A 145 -53.40 -28.53 21.28
CA VAL A 145 -54.22 -27.63 20.45
C VAL A 145 -55.35 -27.01 21.27
N THR A 146 -55.73 -25.73 21.02
CA THR A 146 -57.10 -25.26 20.63
C THR A 146 -57.38 -23.76 20.91
N ALA A 147 -57.72 -23.05 19.82
CA ALA A 147 -58.89 -22.18 19.62
C ALA A 147 -59.58 -21.39 20.78
N ASP A 148 -59.48 -20.05 20.65
CA ASP A 148 -60.60 -19.09 20.44
C ASP A 148 -61.37 -18.43 21.63
N ALA A 149 -61.65 -17.13 21.39
CA ALA A 149 -62.79 -16.31 21.83
C ALA A 149 -62.92 -15.68 23.26
N ILE A 150 -62.96 -14.33 23.25
CA ILE A 150 -63.82 -13.39 24.02
C ILE A 150 -63.28 -12.74 25.34
N ALA A 151 -63.32 -11.40 25.33
CA ALA A 151 -63.05 -10.42 26.41
C ALA A 151 -64.32 -10.16 27.29
N PRO A 152 -64.47 -9.15 28.21
CA PRO A 152 -63.69 -7.89 28.38
C PRO A 152 -63.51 -7.34 29.83
N THR A 153 -62.99 -6.10 29.92
CA THR A 153 -63.03 -5.10 31.05
C THR A 153 -62.24 -5.44 32.33
N SER A 154 -61.57 -4.50 33.03
CA SER A 154 -61.56 -3.01 33.00
C SER A 154 -60.32 -2.41 33.72
N SER A 155 -59.87 -1.19 33.31
CA SER A 155 -59.21 -0.10 34.10
C SER A 155 -58.01 -0.42 35.04
N SER A 156 -56.93 0.37 35.18
CA SER A 156 -56.42 1.63 34.58
C SER A 156 -54.91 1.73 34.98
N SER A 157 -54.11 2.79 34.74
CA SER A 157 -54.37 4.18 34.32
C SER A 157 -53.17 4.80 33.57
N SER A 158 -53.35 6.08 33.21
CA SER A 158 -52.42 7.08 32.68
C SER A 158 -51.29 7.49 33.63
N ASP A 159 -50.21 8.04 33.07
CA ASP A 159 -49.99 9.51 33.05
C ASP A 159 -48.94 9.88 31.98
N GLU A 160 -49.43 10.39 30.84
CA GLU A 160 -48.62 11.13 29.87
C GLU A 160 -48.53 12.58 30.38
N MET A 161 -47.32 13.11 30.53
CA MET A 161 -47.10 14.48 31.03
C MET A 161 -47.70 15.49 30.04
N SER A 162 -48.53 16.40 30.53
CA SER A 162 -49.15 17.44 29.69
C SER A 162 -48.16 18.51 29.27
N GLU A 163 -48.33 19.07 28.07
CA GLU A 163 -47.48 20.10 27.47
C GLU A 163 -47.30 21.34 28.39
N ASP A 164 -48.34 21.72 29.14
CA ASP A 164 -48.34 22.79 30.16
C ASP A 164 -47.39 22.53 31.36
N GLU A 165 -47.01 21.27 31.62
CA GLU A 165 -46.05 20.87 32.66
C GLU A 165 -44.60 20.94 32.13
N PHE A 166 -44.41 20.68 30.83
CA PHE A 166 -43.14 20.82 30.14
C PHE A 166 -42.73 22.29 29.94
N GLU A 167 -43.67 23.16 29.55
CA GLU A 167 -43.39 24.61 29.44
C GLU A 167 -42.99 25.23 30.79
N ARG A 168 -43.57 24.76 31.90
CA ARG A 168 -43.19 25.21 33.25
C ARG A 168 -41.77 24.80 33.65
N LEU A 169 -41.32 23.62 33.24
CA LEU A 169 -39.94 23.17 33.44
C LEU A 169 -38.93 23.98 32.61
N LEU A 170 -39.32 24.47 31.43
CA LEU A 170 -38.50 25.36 30.60
C LEU A 170 -38.40 26.78 31.16
N ASP A 171 -39.51 27.33 31.66
CA ASP A 171 -39.56 28.69 32.24
C ASP A 171 -38.81 28.77 33.60
N GLU A 172 -38.72 27.65 34.33
CA GLU A 172 -37.91 27.55 35.57
C GLU A 172 -36.40 27.39 35.29
N LEU A 173 -36.02 26.91 34.08
CA LEU A 173 -34.63 26.75 33.66
C LEU A 173 -34.01 28.03 33.05
N HIS A 174 -34.83 28.89 32.44
CA HIS A 174 -34.40 30.14 31.82
C HIS A 174 -34.86 31.39 32.59
N GLY A 175 -34.07 31.76 33.61
CA GLY A 175 -34.26 33.01 34.36
C GLY A 175 -34.41 34.24 33.46
N GLY A 176 -35.56 34.91 33.58
CA GLY A 176 -36.07 35.81 32.54
C GLY A 176 -35.34 37.14 32.30
N GLY A 177 -35.53 37.68 31.10
CA GLY A 177 -35.03 39.00 30.69
C GLY A 177 -35.28 39.31 29.21
N GLY A 178 -36.52 39.63 28.82
CA GLY A 178 -36.85 40.13 27.47
C GLY A 178 -36.36 41.58 27.21
N PRO A 179 -36.64 42.20 26.03
CA PRO A 179 -37.80 41.91 25.17
C PRO A 179 -37.52 41.76 23.65
N THR A 180 -38.56 41.29 22.95
CA THR A 180 -38.79 41.29 21.50
C THR A 180 -39.38 42.64 21.01
N PRO A 181 -39.86 42.79 19.75
CA PRO A 181 -39.18 42.63 18.46
C PRO A 181 -39.37 43.87 17.55
N SER A 182 -38.84 43.85 16.31
CA SER A 182 -39.39 44.65 15.19
C SER A 182 -39.17 43.97 13.84
N ALA A 183 -40.16 44.12 12.95
CA ALA A 183 -40.32 43.36 11.71
C ALA A 183 -40.09 44.25 10.44
N PRO A 184 -40.39 43.86 9.19
CA PRO A 184 -39.31 43.64 8.21
C PRO A 184 -39.48 44.38 6.85
N THR A 185 -38.61 44.02 5.88
CA THR A 185 -38.70 44.25 4.40
C THR A 185 -38.51 45.67 3.84
N PRO A 186 -38.17 45.86 2.53
CA PRO A 186 -37.74 44.88 1.51
C PRO A 186 -36.43 45.26 0.74
N ALA A 187 -35.90 44.29 -0.03
CA ALA A 187 -34.70 44.44 -0.88
C ALA A 187 -34.96 45.08 -2.25
N GLN A 188 -33.92 45.68 -2.88
CA GLN A 188 -33.58 45.57 -4.32
C GLN A 188 -32.25 46.31 -4.70
N PRO A 189 -31.64 46.12 -5.91
CA PRO A 189 -30.42 45.29 -6.00
C PRO A 189 -29.22 45.95 -6.72
N VAL A 190 -28.02 45.36 -6.60
CA VAL A 190 -26.89 45.59 -7.54
C VAL A 190 -26.06 44.31 -7.78
N THR A 191 -25.29 44.34 -8.86
CA THR A 191 -24.78 43.18 -9.61
C THR A 191 -23.26 43.02 -9.56
N ALA A 192 -22.83 41.75 -9.63
CA ALA A 192 -21.60 41.26 -10.30
C ALA A 192 -20.21 41.52 -9.69
N ASN A 193 -19.56 40.40 -9.33
CA ASN A 193 -18.14 40.07 -9.55
C ASN A 193 -17.03 41.01 -9.04
N SER A 194 -16.55 40.76 -7.82
CA SER A 194 -15.11 40.66 -7.50
C SER A 194 -14.91 39.99 -6.13
N ASN A 195 -14.25 38.82 -6.08
CA ASN A 195 -13.78 38.22 -4.82
C ASN A 195 -12.37 38.73 -4.48
N ASP A 196 -12.25 40.05 -4.31
CA ASP A 196 -11.10 40.68 -3.66
C ASP A 196 -11.65 41.48 -2.48
N ILE A 197 -11.32 41.05 -1.26
CA ILE A 197 -11.49 41.89 -0.05
C ILE A 197 -10.43 43.00 -0.15
N SER A 198 -10.83 44.24 0.15
CA SER A 198 -9.88 45.36 0.13
C SER A 198 -8.95 45.32 1.35
N ASP A 199 -7.69 45.74 1.21
CA ASP A 199 -6.70 45.70 2.30
C ASP A 199 -7.20 46.42 3.57
N ASP A 200 -7.88 47.56 3.41
CA ASP A 200 -8.49 48.33 4.51
C ASP A 200 -9.58 47.53 5.29
N GLU A 201 -10.31 46.66 4.59
CA GLU A 201 -11.36 45.81 5.15
C GLU A 201 -10.76 44.57 5.83
N PHE A 202 -9.67 44.03 5.29
CA PHE A 202 -8.86 42.98 5.92
C PHE A 202 -8.14 43.45 7.19
N GLU A 203 -7.57 44.65 7.20
CA GLU A 203 -6.98 45.25 8.42
C GLU A 203 -8.03 45.45 9.51
N SER A 204 -9.25 45.87 9.15
CA SER A 204 -10.33 46.04 10.13
C SER A 204 -10.75 44.72 10.80
N LEU A 205 -10.73 43.60 10.06
CA LEU A 205 -11.02 42.27 10.60
C LEU A 205 -9.89 41.73 11.48
N LEU A 206 -8.62 42.06 11.19
CA LEU A 206 -7.48 41.69 12.04
C LEU A 206 -7.49 42.44 13.38
N ASP A 207 -7.83 43.74 13.37
CA ASP A 207 -7.94 44.55 14.59
C ASP A 207 -9.10 44.07 15.49
N GLU A 208 -10.20 43.59 14.91
CA GLU A 208 -11.34 43.00 15.63
C GLU A 208 -11.04 41.59 16.20
N LEU A 209 -10.22 40.79 15.51
CA LEU A 209 -9.88 39.42 15.94
C LEU A 209 -8.78 39.35 17.01
N HIS A 210 -7.82 40.28 17.01
CA HIS A 210 -6.63 40.22 17.88
C HIS A 210 -6.41 41.44 18.80
N GLY A 211 -7.17 42.52 18.64
CA GLY A 211 -7.08 43.72 19.48
C GLY A 211 -5.99 44.70 19.03
N GLN A 212 -6.32 45.99 19.10
CA GLN A 212 -5.60 47.04 18.36
C GLN A 212 -4.09 47.12 18.61
N GLY A 213 -3.32 47.17 17.51
CA GLY A 213 -1.95 47.71 17.49
C GLY A 213 -0.80 46.72 17.26
N ALA A 214 -1.05 45.52 16.74
CA ALA A 214 -0.02 44.50 16.59
C ALA A 214 0.94 44.68 15.39
N PHE A 215 0.52 45.32 14.29
CA PHE A 215 1.36 45.42 13.07
C PHE A 215 1.22 46.79 12.36
N SER A 216 2.36 47.34 11.91
CA SER A 216 2.45 48.49 11.01
C SER A 216 3.85 48.57 10.38
N PRO A 217 4.02 48.29 9.08
CA PRO A 217 5.31 48.43 8.39
C PRO A 217 5.46 49.81 7.76
N ALA A 218 6.24 50.69 8.39
CA ALA A 218 6.60 51.98 7.78
C ALA A 218 7.71 51.81 6.73
N VAL A 219 7.35 51.86 5.44
CA VAL A 219 8.32 51.84 4.34
C VAL A 219 9.05 53.19 4.22
N ALA A 220 10.39 53.18 4.25
CA ALA A 220 11.20 54.35 3.94
C ALA A 220 12.40 53.97 3.05
N THR A 221 12.47 54.61 1.88
CA THR A 221 13.48 54.43 0.82
C THR A 221 14.86 54.99 1.18
N SER A 222 15.95 54.34 0.74
CA SER A 222 17.18 55.05 0.35
C SER A 222 18.04 54.26 -0.65
N GLU A 223 18.96 54.97 -1.31
CA GLU A 223 19.61 54.60 -2.58
C GLU A 223 20.83 53.67 -2.43
N ALA A 224 20.99 52.73 -3.37
CA ALA A 224 22.19 51.89 -3.48
C ALA A 224 23.25 52.52 -4.41
N LYS A 225 24.47 52.71 -3.90
CA LYS A 225 25.69 52.89 -4.71
C LYS A 225 26.65 51.72 -4.49
N THR A 226 27.25 51.28 -5.58
CA THR A 226 28.12 50.10 -5.70
C THR A 226 29.42 50.20 -4.91
N ASN A 227 29.87 49.10 -4.30
CA ASN A 227 31.20 48.56 -4.61
C ASN A 227 31.36 47.05 -4.35
N LYS A 228 32.36 46.45 -4.99
CA LYS A 228 32.63 44.99 -5.02
C LYS A 228 33.32 44.47 -3.74
N SER A 229 33.07 43.21 -3.35
CA SER A 229 34.11 42.15 -3.29
C SER A 229 33.60 40.78 -2.77
N ALA A 230 33.77 39.74 -3.60
CA ALA A 230 34.14 38.35 -3.27
C ALA A 230 33.48 37.56 -2.09
N SER A 231 32.59 36.63 -2.47
CA SER A 231 32.62 35.18 -2.15
C SER A 231 32.86 34.68 -0.70
N SER A 232 31.76 34.46 0.02
CA SER A 232 31.53 33.26 0.85
C SER A 232 30.03 33.14 1.15
N ASN A 233 29.39 32.00 0.82
CA ASN A 233 28.00 31.71 1.21
C ASN A 233 27.97 30.98 2.56
N GLU A 234 28.70 31.52 3.54
CA GLU A 234 28.66 31.11 4.93
C GLU A 234 28.39 32.38 5.73
N ILE A 235 27.23 32.42 6.40
CA ILE A 235 26.89 33.44 7.40
C ILE A 235 27.81 33.16 8.58
N ASP A 236 28.57 34.16 9.05
CA ASP A 236 29.44 33.97 10.20
C ASP A 236 28.65 33.98 11.53
N ASP A 237 29.27 33.47 12.60
CA ASP A 237 28.62 33.33 13.91
C ASP A 237 28.16 34.70 14.48
N ASP A 238 28.83 35.81 14.13
CA ASP A 238 28.49 37.16 14.59
C ASP A 238 27.27 37.72 13.82
N GLU A 239 27.17 37.46 12.52
CA GLU A 239 26.01 37.78 11.67
C GLU A 239 24.79 36.91 12.04
N PHE A 240 25.02 35.65 12.43
CA PHE A 240 23.98 34.75 12.94
C PHE A 240 23.47 35.13 14.35
N GLU A 241 24.34 35.48 15.30
CA GLU A 241 23.90 36.00 16.61
C GLU A 241 23.15 37.33 16.45
N SER A 242 23.54 38.18 15.49
CA SER A 242 22.82 39.42 15.18
C SER A 242 21.37 39.16 14.73
N LEU A 243 21.16 38.17 13.87
CA LEU A 243 19.81 37.75 13.42
C LEU A 243 18.99 37.10 14.54
N LEU A 244 19.61 36.36 15.45
CA LEU A 244 18.94 35.81 16.64
C LEU A 244 18.48 36.89 17.62
N ASP A 245 19.31 37.91 17.86
CA ASP A 245 18.98 39.04 18.74
C ASP A 245 17.85 39.91 18.15
N GLU A 246 17.75 39.99 16.82
CA GLU A 246 16.67 40.65 16.07
C GLU A 246 15.35 39.85 16.08
N LEU A 247 15.43 38.51 16.05
CA LEU A 247 14.25 37.64 16.01
C LEU A 247 13.60 37.39 17.39
N HIS A 248 14.39 37.31 18.46
CA HIS A 248 13.90 36.91 19.79
C HIS A 248 13.88 38.02 20.85
N GLY A 249 14.55 39.14 20.62
CA GLY A 249 14.69 40.21 21.61
C GLY A 249 15.67 39.85 22.74
N LYS A 250 16.47 40.83 23.17
CA LYS A 250 17.70 40.57 23.91
C LYS A 250 17.52 39.77 25.21
N GLY A 251 18.16 38.59 25.25
CA GLY A 251 18.92 38.19 26.45
C GLY A 251 18.43 37.02 27.30
N GLN A 252 17.89 35.93 26.73
CA GLN A 252 17.74 34.66 27.46
C GLN A 252 18.11 33.40 26.64
N SER A 253 19.38 32.97 26.75
CA SER A 253 19.78 31.56 26.57
C SER A 253 20.98 31.20 27.46
N PRO A 254 21.18 29.92 27.86
CA PRO A 254 22.01 29.60 29.03
C PRO A 254 23.48 29.31 28.68
N LYS A 255 24.43 29.96 29.38
CA LYS A 255 25.88 29.68 29.27
C LYS A 255 26.27 28.31 29.81
N ALA A 256 27.01 27.54 29.01
CA ALA A 256 27.85 26.43 29.45
C ALA A 256 29.33 26.69 29.08
N GLN A 257 30.27 26.29 29.94
CA GLN A 257 31.68 26.70 29.85
C GLN A 257 32.52 25.84 28.90
N ALA A 258 33.40 26.50 28.14
CA ALA A 258 34.44 25.86 27.34
C ALA A 258 35.68 25.48 28.17
N ALA A 259 36.37 24.40 27.78
CA ALA A 259 37.68 24.01 28.26
C ALA A 259 38.61 23.67 27.08
N ALA A 260 39.89 24.03 27.19
CA ALA A 260 40.82 24.11 26.06
C ALA A 260 41.42 22.75 25.60
N PRO A 261 41.84 22.63 24.32
CA PRO A 261 42.49 21.43 23.78
C PRO A 261 43.99 21.35 24.13
N VAL A 262 44.54 20.12 24.15
CA VAL A 262 45.95 19.84 24.45
C VAL A 262 46.65 19.15 23.26
N GLU A 263 47.92 19.53 23.02
CA GLU A 263 48.72 19.21 21.84
C GLU A 263 49.20 17.74 21.73
N LYS A 264 49.58 17.33 20.51
CA LYS A 264 50.35 16.11 20.19
C LYS A 264 51.74 16.45 19.63
N PRO A 265 52.84 15.84 20.13
CA PRO A 265 54.15 15.82 19.45
C PRO A 265 54.29 14.66 18.45
N ALA A 266 55.35 14.69 17.63
CA ALA A 266 55.40 14.02 16.33
C ALA A 266 56.45 12.89 16.11
N ALA A 267 56.15 12.04 15.11
CA ALA A 267 57.01 11.41 14.09
C ALA A 267 58.25 10.54 14.43
N LYS A 268 58.29 9.32 13.84
CA LYS A 268 59.29 8.93 12.81
C LYS A 268 59.01 7.62 12.05
N VAL A 269 59.57 7.54 10.83
CA VAL A 269 59.57 6.45 9.81
C VAL A 269 60.60 5.34 10.20
N VAL A 270 60.66 4.08 9.70
CA VAL A 270 60.80 3.50 8.32
C VAL A 270 60.50 1.96 8.33
N PRO A 271 60.43 1.22 7.18
CA PRO A 271 59.64 -0.03 7.03
C PRO A 271 60.42 -1.36 6.86
N ALA A 272 59.72 -2.50 6.90
CA ALA A 272 59.97 -3.72 6.09
C ALA A 272 58.83 -4.76 6.18
N ALA A 273 58.65 -5.56 5.12
CA ALA A 273 57.87 -6.81 5.05
C ALA A 273 58.74 -7.87 4.32
N PRO A 274 58.31 -9.12 4.03
CA PRO A 274 57.17 -9.92 4.52
C PRO A 274 57.58 -11.35 5.01
N ALA A 275 56.68 -12.12 5.64
CA ALA A 275 56.59 -13.59 5.51
C ALA A 275 55.41 -14.22 6.29
N THR A 276 54.61 -15.06 5.63
CA THR A 276 53.68 -16.04 6.23
C THR A 276 54.40 -17.39 6.44
N PRO A 277 54.02 -18.25 7.43
CA PRO A 277 52.99 -19.25 7.13
C PRO A 277 52.08 -19.74 8.29
N VAL A 278 50.79 -19.90 7.94
CA VAL A 278 49.84 -20.98 8.30
C VAL A 278 49.99 -21.77 9.63
N ALA A 279 49.00 -21.61 10.53
CA ALA A 279 48.43 -22.72 11.33
C ALA A 279 47.01 -22.39 11.86
N LYS A 280 46.07 -23.33 11.69
CA LYS A 280 44.77 -23.46 12.40
C LYS A 280 44.85 -24.73 13.27
N PRO A 281 43.89 -25.00 14.19
CA PRO A 281 43.14 -24.09 15.06
C PRO A 281 43.18 -24.56 16.54
N THR A 282 42.89 -23.69 17.51
CA THR A 282 42.56 -24.13 18.88
C THR A 282 41.24 -23.56 19.35
N VAL A 283 40.32 -24.48 19.66
CA VAL A 283 39.07 -24.22 20.38
C VAL A 283 39.38 -23.51 21.68
N ASN A 284 38.61 -22.47 22.02
CA ASN A 284 38.59 -21.99 23.41
C ASN A 284 37.17 -21.75 23.91
N LYS A 285 36.97 -22.11 25.17
CA LYS A 285 35.69 -22.38 25.82
C LYS A 285 35.12 -21.10 26.45
N ALA A 286 33.79 -21.01 26.50
CA ALA A 286 33.09 -19.88 27.09
C ALA A 286 33.49 -19.62 28.56
N ALA A 287 33.54 -18.34 28.92
CA ALA A 287 33.51 -17.82 30.28
C ALA A 287 32.33 -16.81 30.38
N PRO A 288 31.67 -16.67 31.54
CA PRO A 288 30.35 -16.06 31.61
C PRO A 288 30.41 -14.52 31.56
N VAL A 289 29.40 -13.93 30.91
CA VAL A 289 29.19 -12.47 30.92
C VAL A 289 28.47 -12.09 32.22
N SER A 290 29.04 -11.13 32.94
CA SER A 290 28.47 -10.55 34.16
C SER A 290 27.24 -9.70 33.86
N GLU A 291 26.21 -9.80 34.72
CA GLU A 291 24.99 -9.00 34.69
C GLU A 291 25.31 -7.49 34.65
N GLN A 292 24.83 -6.80 33.60
CA GLN A 292 25.00 -5.36 33.47
C GLN A 292 23.67 -4.66 33.77
N LYS A 293 23.72 -3.83 34.81
CA LYS A 293 22.59 -3.13 35.44
C LYS A 293 21.87 -2.22 34.44
N ALA A 294 20.55 -2.35 34.35
CA ALA A 294 19.73 -1.55 33.44
C ALA A 294 19.89 -0.04 33.69
N ALA A 295 20.08 0.72 32.61
CA ALA A 295 19.99 2.17 32.61
C ALA A 295 18.51 2.60 32.49
N PRO A 296 18.10 3.72 33.11
CA PRO A 296 16.72 4.19 33.01
C PRO A 296 16.36 4.58 31.58
N ALA A 297 15.14 4.26 31.16
CA ALA A 297 14.61 4.61 29.85
C ALA A 297 14.65 6.13 29.64
N LYS A 298 15.12 6.57 28.47
CA LYS A 298 14.92 7.94 28.02
C LYS A 298 13.42 8.14 27.76
N ALA A 299 12.86 9.24 28.26
CA ALA A 299 11.53 9.67 27.87
C ALA A 299 11.48 9.84 26.33
N SER A 300 10.41 9.36 25.72
CA SER A 300 10.11 9.61 24.31
C SER A 300 9.99 11.12 24.10
N GLN A 301 10.83 11.66 23.21
CA GLN A 301 10.54 12.96 22.61
C GLN A 301 9.29 12.76 21.77
N GLY A 302 8.22 13.50 22.03
CA GLY A 302 6.99 13.39 21.26
C GLY A 302 7.28 13.68 19.80
N GLU A 303 7.03 12.70 18.93
CA GLU A 303 7.15 12.91 17.49
C GLU A 303 6.09 13.91 17.05
N THR A 304 6.55 15.07 16.57
CA THR A 304 5.67 16.09 15.99
C THR A 304 5.20 15.61 14.62
N THR A 305 4.18 14.75 14.60
CA THR A 305 3.58 14.26 13.37
C THR A 305 2.74 15.35 12.71
N VAL A 306 2.93 15.56 11.41
CA VAL A 306 2.16 16.52 10.62
C VAL A 306 1.26 15.72 9.68
N ARG A 307 -0.06 15.88 9.81
CA ARG A 307 -1.04 15.25 8.93
C ARG A 307 -1.02 15.96 7.56
N VAL A 308 -0.86 15.19 6.49
CA VAL A 308 -0.79 15.70 5.11
C VAL A 308 -1.77 14.93 4.24
N ASP A 309 -2.58 15.63 3.44
CA ASP A 309 -3.45 14.98 2.45
C ASP A 309 -2.61 14.20 1.44
N THR A 310 -2.94 12.92 1.32
CA THR A 310 -2.44 11.97 0.31
C THR A 310 -2.34 12.57 -1.11
N LYS A 311 -3.31 13.36 -1.54
CA LYS A 311 -3.30 14.01 -2.88
C LYS A 311 -2.13 14.97 -3.06
N ARG A 312 -1.67 15.63 -1.98
CA ARG A 312 -0.50 16.52 -2.01
C ARG A 312 0.79 15.72 -2.17
N LEU A 313 0.92 14.59 -1.49
CA LEU A 313 2.06 13.69 -1.66
C LEU A 313 2.12 13.13 -3.09
N ASP A 314 0.98 12.74 -3.67
CA ASP A 314 0.92 12.28 -5.06
C ASP A 314 1.26 13.41 -6.07
N GLN A 315 0.88 14.66 -5.81
CA GLN A 315 1.30 15.81 -6.62
C GLN A 315 2.82 16.03 -6.56
N ILE A 316 3.42 16.02 -5.35
CA ILE A 316 4.87 16.14 -5.17
C ILE A 316 5.59 15.00 -5.90
N MET A 317 5.08 13.77 -5.82
CA MET A 317 5.63 12.62 -6.53
C MET A 317 5.60 12.76 -8.06
N ASN A 318 4.52 13.31 -8.62
CA ASN A 318 4.45 13.62 -10.04
C ASN A 318 5.46 14.71 -10.43
N MET A 319 5.62 15.76 -9.62
CA MET A 319 6.61 16.82 -9.84
C MET A 319 8.05 16.32 -9.74
N VAL A 320 8.36 15.43 -8.80
CA VAL A 320 9.67 14.76 -8.71
C VAL A 320 9.91 13.88 -9.93
N GLY A 321 8.90 13.15 -10.40
CA GLY A 321 8.97 12.38 -11.65
C GLY A 321 9.26 13.26 -12.87
N GLU A 322 8.63 14.44 -12.97
CA GLU A 322 8.91 15.42 -14.03
C GLU A 322 10.30 16.06 -13.88
N LEU A 323 10.76 16.32 -12.66
CA LEU A 323 12.12 16.79 -12.39
C LEU A 323 13.17 15.76 -12.84
N VAL A 324 12.95 14.47 -12.59
CA VAL A 324 13.80 13.37 -13.09
C VAL A 324 13.84 13.33 -14.62
N LEU A 325 12.74 13.63 -15.32
CA LEU A 325 12.72 13.75 -16.78
C LEU A 325 13.50 14.97 -17.28
N VAL A 326 13.34 16.13 -16.63
CA VAL A 326 14.08 17.37 -16.96
C VAL A 326 15.59 17.18 -16.71
N ARG A 327 15.95 16.54 -15.59
CA ARG A 327 17.30 16.09 -15.26
C ARG A 327 17.90 15.26 -16.40
N ASN A 328 17.24 14.15 -16.78
CA ASN A 328 17.72 13.26 -17.84
C ASN A 328 17.89 13.99 -19.20
N ARG A 329 16.99 14.96 -19.50
CA ARG A 329 17.12 15.85 -20.68
C ARG A 329 18.36 16.74 -20.61
N LEU A 330 18.67 17.32 -19.45
CA LEU A 330 19.86 18.15 -19.27
C LEU A 330 21.15 17.32 -19.40
N THR A 331 21.18 16.09 -18.88
CA THR A 331 22.30 15.15 -19.05
C THR A 331 22.55 14.84 -20.53
N SER A 332 21.48 14.51 -21.27
CA SER A 332 21.54 14.27 -22.73
C SER A 332 22.04 15.48 -23.53
N LEU A 333 21.56 16.69 -23.20
CA LEU A 333 22.01 17.94 -23.82
C LEU A 333 23.46 18.29 -23.46
N GLY A 334 23.90 18.00 -22.23
CA GLY A 334 25.27 18.20 -21.76
C GLY A 334 26.28 17.36 -22.53
N MET A 335 25.99 16.07 -22.72
CA MET A 335 26.81 15.15 -23.53
C MET A 335 26.94 15.58 -25.00
N THR A 336 26.02 16.42 -25.51
CA THR A 336 26.06 16.90 -26.90
C THR A 336 26.99 18.11 -27.09
N LYS A 337 27.47 18.75 -26.01
CA LYS A 337 28.21 20.02 -26.07
C LYS A 337 29.64 20.01 -25.54
N ASP A 338 30.14 18.91 -24.96
CA ASP A 338 31.48 18.81 -24.35
C ASP A 338 31.83 19.97 -23.38
N ASP A 339 30.83 20.42 -22.62
CA ASP A 339 30.96 21.51 -21.66
C ASP A 339 31.16 20.94 -20.24
N GLU A 340 32.39 21.07 -19.70
CA GLU A 340 32.73 20.57 -18.36
C GLU A 340 31.96 21.27 -17.23
N GLU A 341 31.66 22.56 -17.35
CA GLU A 341 30.94 23.30 -16.30
C GLU A 341 29.47 22.88 -16.29
N LEU A 342 28.85 22.75 -17.46
CA LEU A 342 27.51 22.18 -17.61
C LEU A 342 27.45 20.75 -17.08
N THR A 343 28.44 19.91 -17.39
CA THR A 343 28.49 18.51 -16.94
C THR A 343 28.59 18.42 -15.40
N LYS A 344 29.41 19.27 -14.76
CA LYS A 344 29.49 19.36 -13.29
C LYS A 344 28.18 19.88 -12.67
N ALA A 345 27.56 20.89 -13.28
CA ALA A 345 26.28 21.43 -12.80
C ALA A 345 25.14 20.40 -12.89
N VAL A 346 25.08 19.63 -13.99
CA VAL A 346 24.11 18.53 -14.15
C VAL A 346 24.39 17.42 -13.15
N SER A 347 25.65 16.99 -12.96
CA SER A 347 25.97 15.95 -11.95
C SER A 347 25.59 16.36 -10.52
N ASN A 348 25.65 17.65 -10.18
CA ASN A 348 25.17 18.15 -8.89
C ASN A 348 23.63 18.15 -8.81
N LEU A 349 22.96 18.52 -9.90
CA LEU A 349 21.49 18.41 -10.01
C LEU A 349 21.04 16.95 -9.91
N ASP A 350 21.79 16.01 -10.47
CA ASP A 350 21.51 14.57 -10.40
C ASP A 350 21.51 14.08 -8.94
N ALA A 351 22.52 14.47 -8.16
CA ALA A 351 22.62 14.14 -6.74
C ALA A 351 21.44 14.72 -5.94
N VAL A 352 21.21 16.03 -6.02
CA VAL A 352 20.12 16.71 -5.28
C VAL A 352 18.74 16.19 -5.68
N THR A 353 18.51 15.88 -6.96
CA THR A 353 17.25 15.28 -7.43
C THR A 353 17.05 13.87 -6.88
N THR A 354 18.13 13.09 -6.76
CA THR A 354 18.09 11.72 -6.20
C THR A 354 17.82 11.75 -4.70
N ASP A 355 18.46 12.67 -3.96
CA ASP A 355 18.21 12.86 -2.53
C ASP A 355 16.77 13.34 -2.26
N LEU A 356 16.27 14.29 -3.06
CA LEU A 356 14.88 14.76 -2.99
C LEU A 356 13.89 13.63 -3.29
N GLN A 357 14.16 12.82 -4.33
CA GLN A 357 13.34 11.65 -4.63
C GLN A 357 13.34 10.67 -3.45
N GLY A 358 14.50 10.34 -2.88
CA GLY A 358 14.61 9.46 -1.72
C GLY A 358 13.85 9.98 -0.49
N ALA A 359 13.88 11.30 -0.24
CA ALA A 359 13.13 11.92 0.85
C ALA A 359 11.61 11.84 0.63
N VAL A 360 11.11 12.15 -0.57
CA VAL A 360 9.66 12.10 -0.88
C VAL A 360 9.15 10.66 -0.95
N MET A 361 9.96 9.68 -1.39
CA MET A 361 9.60 8.26 -1.26
C MET A 361 9.38 7.90 0.22
N LYS A 362 10.32 8.27 1.11
CA LYS A 362 10.23 7.97 2.55
C LYS A 362 8.99 8.57 3.23
N THR A 363 8.58 9.79 2.87
CA THR A 363 7.35 10.39 3.43
C THR A 363 6.05 9.76 2.92
N ARG A 364 6.12 8.91 1.88
CA ARG A 364 4.99 8.16 1.29
C ARG A 364 5.03 6.66 1.60
N MET A 365 6.08 6.18 2.28
CA MET A 365 6.14 4.81 2.80
C MET A 365 5.14 4.62 3.93
N GLN A 366 4.61 3.41 4.04
CA GLN A 366 3.80 2.94 5.15
C GLN A 366 4.26 1.52 5.55
N PRO A 367 4.33 1.19 6.85
CA PRO A 367 4.61 -0.16 7.30
C PRO A 367 3.58 -1.16 6.77
N ILE A 368 4.05 -2.31 6.28
CA ILE A 368 3.16 -3.36 5.75
C ILE A 368 2.24 -3.99 6.81
N LYS A 369 2.53 -3.76 8.10
CA LYS A 369 1.71 -4.08 9.27
C LYS A 369 0.21 -3.83 9.09
N LYS A 370 -0.21 -2.71 8.47
CA LYS A 370 -1.64 -2.41 8.23
C LYS A 370 -2.35 -3.43 7.33
N VAL A 371 -1.62 -4.08 6.42
CA VAL A 371 -2.15 -5.21 5.62
C VAL A 371 -2.01 -6.51 6.39
N PHE A 372 -0.90 -6.69 7.12
CA PHE A 372 -0.62 -7.93 7.84
C PHE A 372 -1.60 -8.19 9.00
N GLY A 373 -2.02 -7.15 9.73
CA GLY A 373 -2.99 -7.25 10.83
C GLY A 373 -4.37 -7.80 10.44
N ARG A 374 -4.72 -7.83 9.14
CA ARG A 374 -5.97 -8.43 8.64
C ARG A 374 -5.89 -9.95 8.50
N PHE A 375 -4.69 -10.52 8.34
CA PHE A 375 -4.54 -11.96 8.07
C PHE A 375 -4.84 -12.89 9.24
N PRO A 376 -4.51 -12.59 10.52
CA PRO A 376 -4.80 -13.49 11.64
C PRO A 376 -6.26 -13.93 11.70
N ARG A 377 -7.20 -12.99 11.54
CA ARG A 377 -8.64 -13.26 11.50
C ARG A 377 -9.03 -14.11 10.29
N VAL A 378 -8.64 -13.69 9.09
CA VAL A 378 -8.95 -14.42 7.84
C VAL A 378 -8.42 -15.86 7.87
N VAL A 379 -7.23 -16.08 8.40
CA VAL A 379 -6.64 -17.42 8.54
C VAL A 379 -7.40 -18.24 9.59
N ARG A 380 -7.79 -17.64 10.72
CA ARG A 380 -8.56 -18.31 11.78
C ARG A 380 -9.95 -18.75 11.31
N ASP A 381 -10.69 -17.87 10.66
CA ASP A 381 -12.04 -18.15 10.14
C ASP A 381 -11.98 -19.25 9.07
N LEU A 382 -10.97 -19.21 8.21
CA LEU A 382 -10.75 -20.21 7.18
C LEU A 382 -10.28 -21.56 7.76
N ALA A 383 -9.43 -21.55 8.80
CA ALA A 383 -9.01 -22.73 9.53
C ALA A 383 -10.20 -23.41 10.25
N ARG A 384 -11.07 -22.63 10.91
CA ARG A 384 -12.32 -23.12 11.52
C ARG A 384 -13.26 -23.74 10.46
N SER A 385 -13.52 -23.02 9.36
CA SER A 385 -14.44 -23.50 8.31
C SER A 385 -13.96 -24.77 7.57
N LEU A 386 -12.65 -24.98 7.47
CA LEU A 386 -12.03 -26.17 6.87
C LEU A 386 -11.65 -27.25 7.90
N ASN A 387 -11.91 -27.02 9.19
CA ASN A 387 -11.54 -27.87 10.32
C ASN A 387 -10.03 -28.26 10.32
N LYS A 388 -9.16 -27.25 10.20
CA LYS A 388 -7.70 -27.38 10.24
C LYS A 388 -7.10 -26.62 11.43
N GLU A 389 -5.99 -27.11 11.95
CA GLU A 389 -5.21 -26.46 13.00
C GLU A 389 -4.03 -25.73 12.34
N ILE A 390 -3.98 -24.39 12.42
CA ILE A 390 -3.00 -23.56 11.68
C ILE A 390 -2.49 -22.41 12.54
N ARG A 391 -1.17 -22.23 12.56
CA ARG A 391 -0.47 -21.07 13.12
C ARG A 391 0.05 -20.16 12.01
N LEU A 392 -0.38 -18.90 12.05
CA LEU A 392 0.19 -17.83 11.24
C LEU A 392 1.39 -17.22 12.00
N ILE A 393 2.50 -17.01 11.29
CA ILE A 393 3.67 -16.27 11.78
C ILE A 393 3.88 -15.09 10.85
N LEU A 394 4.02 -13.89 11.43
CA LEU A 394 4.28 -12.65 10.72
C LEU A 394 5.72 -12.21 11.02
N GLU A 395 6.49 -11.91 9.98
CA GLU A 395 7.88 -11.46 10.10
C GLU A 395 8.11 -10.19 9.28
N GLY A 396 8.83 -9.20 9.84
CA GLY A 396 9.15 -7.96 9.13
C GLY A 396 7.94 -7.04 8.90
N GLU A 397 6.96 -7.04 9.80
CA GLU A 397 5.74 -6.20 9.72
C GLU A 397 6.06 -4.69 9.65
N GLU A 398 7.18 -4.30 10.25
CA GLU A 398 7.74 -2.94 10.24
C GLU A 398 8.48 -2.61 8.92
N THR A 399 8.37 -3.45 7.87
CA THR A 399 8.94 -3.15 6.55
C THR A 399 8.11 -2.07 5.84
N ASP A 400 8.76 -0.95 5.56
CA ASP A 400 8.21 0.17 4.82
C ASP A 400 7.94 -0.17 3.35
N LEU A 401 6.76 0.21 2.86
CA LEU A 401 6.30 -0.02 1.48
C LEU A 401 5.53 1.19 0.94
N ASP A 402 5.57 1.43 -0.37
CA ASP A 402 4.77 2.51 -0.98
C ASP A 402 3.27 2.30 -0.73
N LYS A 403 2.56 3.34 -0.27
CA LYS A 403 1.11 3.27 -0.02
C LYS A 403 0.32 2.60 -1.17
N ASN A 404 0.62 2.91 -2.43
CA ASN A 404 -0.14 2.32 -3.55
C ASN A 404 0.21 0.83 -3.76
N LEU A 405 1.44 0.41 -3.41
CA LEU A 405 1.80 -1.01 -3.38
C LEU A 405 1.07 -1.72 -2.23
N VAL A 406 0.97 -1.12 -1.04
CA VAL A 406 0.25 -1.66 0.12
C VAL A 406 -1.22 -1.93 -0.25
N GLU A 407 -1.92 -0.92 -0.79
CA GLU A 407 -3.32 -1.04 -1.21
C GLU A 407 -3.50 -2.05 -2.35
N ALA A 408 -2.62 -2.06 -3.36
CA ALA A 408 -2.75 -2.93 -4.52
C ALA A 408 -2.39 -4.40 -4.25
N LEU A 409 -1.51 -4.67 -3.28
CA LEU A 409 -1.06 -6.02 -2.89
C LEU A 409 -1.95 -6.70 -1.85
N ALA A 410 -2.75 -5.95 -1.08
CA ALA A 410 -3.64 -6.51 -0.06
C ALA A 410 -4.53 -7.66 -0.60
N ASP A 411 -5.28 -7.40 -1.67
CA ASP A 411 -6.12 -8.39 -2.38
C ASP A 411 -5.31 -9.64 -2.85
N PRO A 412 -4.21 -9.50 -3.63
CA PRO A 412 -3.31 -10.61 -3.98
C PRO A 412 -2.84 -11.46 -2.80
N LEU A 413 -2.39 -10.83 -1.71
CA LEU A 413 -1.83 -11.52 -0.55
C LEU A 413 -2.91 -12.32 0.20
N VAL A 414 -4.10 -11.74 0.41
CA VAL A 414 -5.26 -12.47 0.98
C VAL A 414 -5.55 -13.74 0.17
N HIS A 415 -5.56 -13.63 -1.15
CA HIS A 415 -5.85 -14.78 -2.01
C HIS A 415 -4.75 -15.85 -1.93
N LEU A 416 -3.47 -15.47 -1.89
CA LEU A 416 -2.36 -16.42 -1.78
C LEU A 416 -2.33 -17.14 -0.43
N VAL A 417 -2.50 -16.39 0.68
CA VAL A 417 -2.61 -16.96 2.04
C VAL A 417 -3.82 -17.91 2.11
N ARG A 418 -4.96 -17.55 1.52
CA ARG A 418 -6.14 -18.43 1.39
C ARG A 418 -5.82 -19.73 0.66
N ASN A 419 -4.99 -19.71 -0.38
CA ASN A 419 -4.62 -20.92 -1.12
C ASN A 419 -3.63 -21.81 -0.34
N SER A 420 -2.68 -21.24 0.40
CA SER A 420 -1.85 -22.01 1.33
C SER A 420 -2.69 -22.68 2.43
N VAL A 421 -3.73 -22.00 2.93
CA VAL A 421 -4.65 -22.58 3.94
C VAL A 421 -5.62 -23.61 3.35
N ASP A 422 -6.25 -23.36 2.20
CA ASP A 422 -7.23 -24.29 1.57
C ASP A 422 -6.54 -25.52 0.97
N HIS A 423 -5.47 -25.31 0.20
CA HIS A 423 -4.84 -26.34 -0.63
C HIS A 423 -3.43 -26.75 -0.19
N GLY A 424 -2.67 -25.86 0.44
CA GLY A 424 -1.33 -26.18 0.96
C GLY A 424 -1.39 -27.10 2.19
N ILE A 425 -1.90 -26.58 3.31
CA ILE A 425 -1.94 -27.29 4.60
C ILE A 425 -2.92 -28.48 4.56
N GLU A 426 -2.46 -29.67 4.92
CA GLU A 426 -3.30 -30.87 5.02
C GLU A 426 -4.16 -30.87 6.29
N ALA A 427 -5.22 -31.71 6.32
CA ALA A 427 -6.01 -31.90 7.55
C ALA A 427 -5.15 -32.54 8.68
N PRO A 428 -5.41 -32.22 9.96
CA PRO A 428 -4.59 -32.66 11.10
C PRO A 428 -4.25 -34.17 11.09
N ASP A 429 -5.25 -35.03 10.90
CA ASP A 429 -5.08 -36.49 10.88
C ASP A 429 -4.16 -36.98 9.74
N LYS A 430 -4.15 -36.26 8.60
CA LYS A 430 -3.24 -36.57 7.47
C LYS A 430 -1.82 -36.13 7.78
N ARG A 431 -1.64 -35.01 8.49
CA ARG A 431 -0.32 -34.50 8.90
C ARG A 431 0.35 -35.46 9.87
N GLU A 432 -0.38 -35.94 10.88
CA GLU A 432 0.09 -36.97 11.81
C GLU A 432 0.46 -38.28 11.08
N ALA A 433 -0.37 -38.73 10.13
CA ALA A 433 -0.09 -39.91 9.31
C ALA A 433 1.16 -39.76 8.41
N MET A 434 1.54 -38.53 8.07
CA MET A 434 2.75 -38.19 7.30
C MET A 434 3.95 -37.83 8.20
N GLY A 435 3.81 -37.93 9.54
CA GLY A 435 4.87 -37.62 10.51
C GLY A 435 5.16 -36.13 10.71
N LYS A 436 4.25 -35.25 10.27
CA LYS A 436 4.33 -33.80 10.45
C LYS A 436 3.68 -33.36 11.78
N PRO A 437 4.01 -32.15 12.28
CA PRO A 437 3.23 -31.51 13.35
C PRO A 437 1.75 -31.38 12.95
N ARG A 438 0.86 -31.63 13.92
CA ARG A 438 -0.60 -31.55 13.78
C ARG A 438 -1.07 -30.16 13.35
N GLU A 439 -0.52 -29.14 14.01
CA GLU A 439 -0.62 -27.73 13.64
C GLU A 439 0.20 -27.46 12.36
N GLY A 440 -0.44 -26.91 11.33
CA GLY A 440 0.23 -26.40 10.13
C GLY A 440 0.81 -25.00 10.36
N VAL A 441 1.92 -24.68 9.70
CA VAL A 441 2.56 -23.36 9.84
C VAL A 441 2.52 -22.62 8.51
N VAL A 442 1.98 -21.41 8.54
CA VAL A 442 2.07 -20.43 7.45
C VAL A 442 2.89 -19.24 7.94
N VAL A 443 3.99 -18.93 7.26
CA VAL A 443 4.84 -17.77 7.53
C VAL A 443 4.63 -16.74 6.43
N LEU A 444 4.33 -15.51 6.83
CA LEU A 444 4.26 -14.36 5.93
C LEU A 444 5.37 -13.39 6.35
N SER A 445 6.36 -13.19 5.47
CA SER A 445 7.49 -12.31 5.74
C SER A 445 7.64 -11.21 4.70
N ALA A 446 8.08 -10.04 5.16
CA ALA A 446 8.51 -8.93 4.32
C ALA A 446 9.96 -8.55 4.64
N SER A 447 10.76 -8.25 3.61
CA SER A 447 12.13 -7.76 3.76
C SER A 447 12.55 -6.90 2.57
N GLN A 448 13.51 -6.01 2.79
CA GLN A 448 14.10 -5.20 1.73
C GLN A 448 15.38 -5.87 1.19
N GLU A 449 15.38 -6.15 -0.11
CA GLU A 449 16.53 -6.67 -0.88
C GLU A 449 16.99 -5.60 -1.89
N GLY A 450 17.81 -4.65 -1.42
CA GLY A 450 18.33 -3.57 -2.26
C GLY A 450 17.26 -2.56 -2.66
N ASP A 451 16.99 -2.46 -3.97
CA ASP A 451 15.96 -1.62 -4.58
C ASP A 451 14.59 -2.32 -4.69
N HIS A 452 14.49 -3.59 -4.27
CA HIS A 452 13.27 -4.37 -4.26
C HIS A 452 12.83 -4.71 -2.83
N ILE A 453 11.52 -4.88 -2.65
CA ILE A 453 10.94 -5.50 -1.47
C ILE A 453 10.56 -6.93 -1.84
N LEU A 454 11.06 -7.88 -1.05
CA LEU A 454 10.73 -9.29 -1.11
C LEU A 454 9.62 -9.58 -0.09
N LEU A 455 8.46 -10.00 -0.59
CA LEU A 455 7.39 -10.58 0.22
C LEU A 455 7.42 -12.09 0.00
N THR A 456 7.53 -12.86 1.09
CA THR A 456 7.56 -14.32 1.04
C THR A 456 6.37 -14.91 1.77
N ILE A 457 5.69 -15.86 1.13
CA ILE A 457 4.62 -16.65 1.74
C ILE A 457 5.09 -18.10 1.75
N ARG A 458 5.23 -18.69 2.94
CA ARG A 458 5.72 -20.05 3.10
C ARG A 458 4.72 -20.88 3.88
N ASP A 459 4.38 -22.05 3.37
CA ASP A 459 3.64 -23.08 4.09
C ASP A 459 4.46 -24.37 4.25
N ASP A 460 4.13 -25.16 5.27
CA ASP A 460 4.68 -26.51 5.50
C ASP A 460 3.73 -27.62 5.02
N GLY A 461 2.95 -27.31 3.98
CA GLY A 461 1.86 -28.12 3.45
C GLY A 461 2.30 -29.32 2.60
N ALA A 462 1.36 -29.87 1.84
CA ALA A 462 1.61 -31.04 0.99
C ALA A 462 2.62 -30.78 -0.14
N GLY A 463 2.86 -29.52 -0.48
CA GLY A 463 3.59 -29.10 -1.68
C GLY A 463 2.79 -29.35 -2.97
N MET A 464 3.33 -28.89 -4.09
CA MET A 464 2.73 -29.05 -5.41
C MET A 464 3.35 -30.21 -6.20
N ASN A 465 2.49 -30.96 -6.89
CA ASN A 465 2.90 -32.04 -7.77
C ASN A 465 3.09 -31.50 -9.20
N ALA A 466 4.33 -31.37 -9.64
CA ALA A 466 4.67 -30.84 -10.96
C ALA A 466 4.08 -31.67 -12.12
N ASP A 467 4.04 -33.00 -11.98
CA ASP A 467 3.54 -33.88 -13.04
C ASP A 467 2.02 -33.76 -13.22
N LYS A 468 1.25 -33.65 -12.14
CA LYS A 468 -0.19 -33.36 -12.21
C LYS A 468 -0.47 -31.99 -12.85
N LEU A 469 0.36 -30.98 -12.58
CA LEU A 469 0.23 -29.67 -13.22
C LEU A 469 0.52 -29.76 -14.73
N LYS A 470 1.52 -30.55 -15.13
CA LYS A 470 1.81 -30.86 -16.55
C LYS A 470 0.65 -31.62 -17.22
N GLU A 471 0.08 -32.64 -16.56
CA GLU A 471 -1.08 -33.40 -17.04
C GLU A 471 -2.30 -32.49 -17.28
N ILE A 472 -2.68 -31.68 -16.29
CA ILE A 472 -3.80 -30.72 -16.41
C ILE A 472 -3.54 -29.70 -17.54
N ALA A 473 -2.28 -29.27 -17.74
CA ALA A 473 -1.91 -28.36 -18.82
C ALA A 473 -2.05 -29.01 -20.21
N ILE A 474 -1.78 -30.32 -20.33
CA ILE A 474 -1.97 -31.10 -21.57
C ILE A 474 -3.47 -31.26 -21.84
N GLU A 475 -4.27 -31.67 -20.85
CA GLU A 475 -5.73 -31.84 -20.99
C GLU A 475 -6.43 -30.54 -21.42
N ARG A 476 -5.97 -29.40 -20.91
CA ARG A 476 -6.50 -28.06 -21.27
C ARG A 476 -5.88 -27.47 -22.54
N GLY A 477 -4.99 -28.18 -23.22
CA GLY A 477 -4.34 -27.74 -24.46
C GLY A 477 -3.43 -26.52 -24.29
N VAL A 478 -2.92 -26.29 -23.08
CA VAL A 478 -1.94 -25.23 -22.75
C VAL A 478 -0.52 -25.67 -23.13
N LEU A 479 -0.24 -26.97 -23.01
CA LEU A 479 1.03 -27.62 -23.35
C LEU A 479 0.80 -28.84 -24.25
N ASP A 480 1.79 -29.17 -25.08
CA ASP A 480 1.87 -30.48 -25.71
C ASP A 480 2.69 -31.45 -24.83
N ALA A 481 2.53 -32.76 -25.06
CA ALA A 481 3.15 -33.79 -24.23
C ALA A 481 4.68 -33.78 -24.30
N ASP A 482 5.25 -33.46 -25.47
CA ASP A 482 6.71 -33.42 -25.67
C ASP A 482 7.34 -32.19 -25.01
N ALA A 483 6.64 -31.06 -24.94
CA ALA A 483 7.05 -29.86 -24.22
C ALA A 483 6.92 -30.06 -22.71
N ALA A 484 5.82 -30.65 -22.24
CA ALA A 484 5.61 -30.99 -20.85
C ALA A 484 6.69 -31.93 -20.30
N ALA A 485 7.08 -32.96 -21.06
CA ALA A 485 8.16 -33.89 -20.69
C ALA A 485 9.57 -33.24 -20.63
N ARG A 486 9.76 -32.09 -21.28
CA ARG A 486 11.01 -31.31 -21.27
C ARG A 486 10.99 -30.12 -20.29
N MET A 487 9.84 -29.84 -19.67
CA MET A 487 9.66 -28.70 -18.77
C MET A 487 10.23 -29.01 -17.38
N PRO A 488 11.14 -28.18 -16.83
CA PRO A 488 11.60 -28.33 -15.46
C PRO A 488 10.50 -27.98 -14.45
N ASP A 489 10.53 -28.58 -13.27
CA ASP A 489 9.42 -28.51 -12.31
C ASP A 489 9.11 -27.08 -11.83
N LYS A 490 10.13 -26.22 -11.72
CA LYS A 490 9.98 -24.78 -11.42
C LYS A 490 9.17 -24.02 -12.48
N GLU A 491 9.29 -24.38 -13.75
CA GLU A 491 8.42 -23.85 -14.81
C GLU A 491 7.02 -24.46 -14.75
N ALA A 492 6.89 -25.74 -14.34
CA ALA A 492 5.59 -26.40 -14.18
C ALA A 492 4.75 -25.77 -13.05
N PHE A 493 5.35 -25.36 -11.93
CA PHE A 493 4.63 -24.61 -10.89
C PHE A 493 4.08 -23.27 -11.39
N SER A 494 4.82 -22.60 -12.29
CA SER A 494 4.39 -21.33 -12.89
C SER A 494 3.16 -21.46 -13.80
N LEU A 495 2.74 -22.68 -14.17
CA LEU A 495 1.51 -22.95 -14.92
C LEU A 495 0.25 -22.61 -14.12
N ILE A 496 0.31 -22.58 -12.78
CA ILE A 496 -0.84 -22.21 -11.93
C ILE A 496 -1.39 -20.81 -12.25
N PHE A 497 -0.53 -19.92 -12.75
CA PHE A 497 -0.86 -18.57 -13.16
C PHE A 497 -1.34 -18.45 -14.61
N ALA A 498 -1.49 -19.56 -15.35
CA ALA A 498 -2.01 -19.51 -16.71
C ALA A 498 -3.52 -19.17 -16.70
N PRO A 499 -4.01 -18.35 -17.67
CA PRO A 499 -5.42 -17.98 -17.71
C PRO A 499 -6.35 -19.19 -17.72
N GLY A 500 -7.30 -19.22 -16.79
CA GLY A 500 -8.24 -20.35 -16.68
C GLY A 500 -7.62 -21.67 -16.21
N PHE A 501 -6.47 -21.66 -15.53
CA PHE A 501 -5.83 -22.87 -14.98
C PHE A 501 -6.45 -23.37 -13.65
N SER A 502 -7.48 -22.71 -13.10
CA SER A 502 -8.13 -23.11 -11.84
C SER A 502 -8.51 -24.60 -11.81
N THR A 503 -8.08 -25.30 -10.75
CA THR A 503 -8.26 -26.75 -10.58
C THR A 503 -9.68 -27.14 -10.13
N LYS A 504 -10.49 -26.19 -9.67
CA LYS A 504 -11.88 -26.43 -9.24
C LYS A 504 -12.82 -26.45 -10.47
N THR A 505 -13.59 -27.54 -10.61
CA THR A 505 -14.64 -27.72 -11.62
C THR A 505 -15.95 -27.01 -11.27
N GLU A 506 -16.12 -26.58 -10.02
CA GLU A 506 -17.30 -25.85 -9.54
C GLU A 506 -16.90 -24.44 -9.09
N ILE A 507 -17.74 -23.46 -9.45
CA ILE A 507 -17.61 -22.08 -9.01
C ILE A 507 -18.16 -21.99 -7.59
N SER A 508 -17.28 -22.01 -6.59
CA SER A 508 -17.69 -21.82 -5.19
C SER A 508 -18.26 -20.41 -4.98
N GLU A 509 -19.46 -20.33 -4.40
CA GLU A 509 -20.17 -19.06 -4.15
C GLU A 509 -19.39 -18.09 -3.24
N VAL A 510 -18.45 -18.59 -2.43
CA VAL A 510 -17.55 -17.80 -1.54
C VAL A 510 -16.40 -17.12 -2.32
N SER A 511 -16.55 -16.95 -3.63
CA SER A 511 -15.58 -16.32 -4.54
C SER A 511 -16.25 -15.41 -5.58
N GLY A 512 -17.27 -14.65 -5.15
CA GLY A 512 -18.10 -13.75 -5.97
C GLY A 512 -17.40 -12.58 -6.70
N ARG A 513 -16.08 -12.62 -6.89
CA ARG A 513 -15.30 -11.71 -7.76
C ARG A 513 -14.42 -12.42 -8.80
N GLY A 514 -14.44 -13.76 -8.88
CA GLY A 514 -13.75 -14.50 -9.95
C GLY A 514 -12.23 -14.30 -9.99
N VAL A 515 -11.59 -14.13 -8.82
CA VAL A 515 -10.14 -13.91 -8.72
C VAL A 515 -9.42 -15.25 -8.85
N GLY A 516 -8.85 -15.53 -10.03
CA GLY A 516 -7.92 -16.65 -10.22
C GLY A 516 -6.47 -16.26 -9.92
N MET A 517 -5.57 -17.25 -9.94
CA MET A 517 -4.13 -17.01 -9.80
C MET A 517 -3.56 -16.19 -10.97
N ASP A 518 -4.18 -16.28 -12.14
CA ASP A 518 -3.93 -15.39 -13.29
C ASP A 518 -4.19 -13.91 -12.95
N VAL A 519 -5.24 -13.59 -12.18
CA VAL A 519 -5.51 -12.21 -11.70
C VAL A 519 -4.43 -11.74 -10.74
N VAL A 520 -3.97 -12.60 -9.82
CA VAL A 520 -2.88 -12.30 -8.88
C VAL A 520 -1.58 -12.00 -9.62
N LYS A 521 -1.16 -12.85 -10.56
CA LYS A 521 0.04 -12.60 -11.38
C LYS A 521 -0.10 -11.32 -12.20
N THR A 522 -1.30 -11.06 -12.74
CA THR A 522 -1.59 -9.85 -13.52
C THR A 522 -1.43 -8.59 -12.67
N LYS A 523 -2.03 -8.55 -11.47
CA LYS A 523 -1.87 -7.43 -10.51
C LYS A 523 -0.40 -7.23 -10.15
N ILE A 524 0.33 -8.28 -9.80
CA ILE A 524 1.76 -8.19 -9.45
C ILE A 524 2.59 -7.66 -10.63
N THR A 525 2.33 -8.13 -11.84
CA THR A 525 3.06 -7.67 -13.06
C THR A 525 2.73 -6.22 -13.42
N GLN A 526 1.50 -5.74 -13.14
CA GLN A 526 1.11 -4.33 -13.29
C GLN A 526 1.84 -3.40 -12.32
N LEU A 527 2.28 -3.90 -11.17
CA LEU A 527 3.12 -3.18 -10.20
C LEU A 527 4.61 -3.31 -10.51
N ASN A 528 4.97 -3.72 -11.74
CA ASN A 528 6.32 -4.08 -12.16
C ASN A 528 6.98 -5.18 -11.31
N GLY A 529 6.19 -5.91 -10.52
CA GLY A 529 6.67 -7.00 -9.69
C GLY A 529 6.83 -8.31 -10.45
N THR A 530 7.56 -9.23 -9.83
CA THR A 530 7.65 -10.63 -10.26
C THR A 530 7.12 -11.55 -9.16
N VAL A 531 6.56 -12.69 -9.56
CA VAL A 531 6.12 -13.74 -8.63
C VAL A 531 6.70 -15.08 -9.07
N ASN A 532 7.42 -15.72 -8.16
CA ASN A 532 8.04 -17.03 -8.32
C ASN A 532 7.42 -18.02 -7.32
N ILE A 533 7.48 -19.30 -7.68
CA ILE A 533 7.04 -20.41 -6.84
C ILE A 533 8.16 -21.45 -6.80
N ASP A 534 8.52 -21.86 -5.59
CA ASP A 534 9.30 -23.06 -5.33
C ASP A 534 8.52 -23.95 -4.38
N SER A 535 8.41 -25.24 -4.67
CA SER A 535 7.58 -26.17 -3.91
C SER A 535 8.16 -27.57 -3.97
N GLU A 536 8.07 -28.30 -2.86
CA GLU A 536 8.56 -29.68 -2.75
C GLU A 536 7.50 -30.55 -2.05
N MET A 537 7.18 -31.68 -2.67
CA MET A 537 6.16 -32.62 -2.20
C MET A 537 6.49 -33.13 -0.79
N GLY A 538 5.56 -32.92 0.14
CA GLY A 538 5.70 -33.28 1.55
C GLY A 538 6.48 -32.28 2.41
N VAL A 539 7.10 -31.25 1.82
CA VAL A 539 7.79 -30.18 2.55
C VAL A 539 6.95 -28.91 2.61
N GLY A 540 6.31 -28.52 1.50
CA GLY A 540 5.44 -27.35 1.44
C GLY A 540 5.70 -26.46 0.22
N THR A 541 5.28 -25.20 0.29
CA THR A 541 5.40 -24.20 -0.79
C THR A 541 6.02 -22.91 -0.28
N VAL A 542 6.85 -22.31 -1.12
CA VAL A 542 7.38 -20.95 -0.96
C VAL A 542 6.97 -20.13 -2.19
N LEU A 543 6.25 -19.05 -1.95
CA LEU A 543 5.92 -18.01 -2.92
C LEU A 543 6.78 -16.79 -2.64
N GLU A 544 7.57 -16.37 -3.63
CA GLU A 544 8.35 -15.13 -3.56
C GLU A 544 7.72 -14.08 -4.48
N ILE A 545 7.40 -12.92 -3.93
CA ILE A 545 6.92 -11.74 -4.68
C ILE A 545 7.98 -10.65 -4.51
N LYS A 546 8.60 -10.22 -5.61
CA LYS A 546 9.55 -9.10 -5.61
C LYS A 546 8.91 -7.90 -6.29
N VAL A 547 8.76 -6.79 -5.58
CA VAL A 547 8.23 -5.52 -6.11
C VAL A 547 9.28 -4.41 -5.96
N PRO A 548 9.37 -3.43 -6.89
CA PRO A 548 10.31 -2.32 -6.76
C PRO A 548 9.90 -1.39 -5.61
N LEU A 549 10.89 -0.77 -4.94
CA LEU A 549 10.65 0.19 -3.86
C LEU A 549 10.18 1.58 -4.35
N THR A 550 10.50 1.93 -5.59
CA THR A 550 10.32 3.28 -6.17
C THR A 550 9.13 3.36 -7.12
N LEU A 551 8.72 4.60 -7.46
CA LEU A 551 8.03 4.85 -8.74
C LEU A 551 8.80 4.13 -9.85
N ALA A 552 8.08 3.45 -10.74
CA ALA A 552 8.65 2.59 -11.78
C ALA A 552 9.53 3.36 -12.79
N ILE A 553 10.77 3.66 -12.40
CA ILE A 553 11.86 4.06 -13.27
C ILE A 553 12.43 2.77 -13.83
N LEU A 554 12.33 2.61 -15.15
CA LEU A 554 12.84 1.44 -15.85
C LEU A 554 14.01 1.87 -16.74
N PRO A 555 15.19 1.23 -16.66
CA PRO A 555 16.20 1.37 -17.69
C PRO A 555 15.69 0.73 -18.99
N THR A 556 15.64 1.50 -20.07
CA THR A 556 15.10 1.06 -21.36
C THR A 556 16.05 1.33 -22.52
N LEU A 557 16.03 0.45 -23.51
CA LEU A 557 16.63 0.69 -24.82
C LEU A 557 15.61 1.38 -25.71
N MET A 558 15.93 2.62 -26.10
CA MET A 558 15.10 3.46 -26.95
C MET A 558 15.37 3.15 -28.42
N VAL A 559 14.32 2.77 -29.15
CA VAL A 559 14.40 2.35 -30.57
C VAL A 559 13.37 3.09 -31.42
N VAL A 560 13.67 3.30 -32.70
CA VAL A 560 12.74 3.87 -33.68
C VAL A 560 12.24 2.76 -34.60
N VAL A 561 10.93 2.73 -34.81
CA VAL A 561 10.25 1.84 -35.75
C VAL A 561 9.35 2.70 -36.65
N GLY A 562 9.68 2.78 -37.93
CA GLY A 562 9.04 3.68 -38.90
C GLY A 562 9.27 5.16 -38.58
N LYS A 563 8.30 5.78 -37.89
CA LYS A 563 8.35 7.19 -37.42
C LYS A 563 8.13 7.34 -35.92
N GLN A 564 7.96 6.24 -35.19
CA GLN A 564 7.55 6.23 -33.79
C GLN A 564 8.66 5.64 -32.92
N THR A 565 8.83 6.22 -31.74
CA THR A 565 9.78 5.75 -30.72
C THR A 565 9.11 4.72 -29.82
N PHE A 566 9.82 3.64 -29.54
CA PHE A 566 9.44 2.59 -28.60
C PHE A 566 10.57 2.36 -27.60
N ALA A 567 10.22 1.91 -26.41
CA ALA A 567 11.15 1.59 -25.33
C ALA A 567 11.12 0.08 -25.06
N LEU A 568 12.27 -0.60 -25.09
CA LEU A 568 12.39 -2.00 -24.67
C LEU A 568 12.99 -2.07 -23.26
N PRO A 569 12.40 -2.82 -22.31
CA PRO A 569 13.02 -3.06 -21.00
C PRO A 569 14.45 -3.60 -21.13
N LEU A 570 15.44 -2.89 -20.59
CA LEU A 570 16.86 -3.25 -20.77
C LEU A 570 17.19 -4.60 -20.12
N ALA A 571 16.50 -4.97 -19.04
CA ALA A 571 16.63 -6.27 -18.38
C ALA A 571 16.37 -7.47 -19.30
N GLY A 572 15.62 -7.29 -20.39
CA GLY A 572 15.45 -8.32 -21.42
C GLY A 572 16.51 -8.29 -22.53
N VAL A 573 17.20 -7.16 -22.73
CA VAL A 573 18.15 -6.98 -23.85
C VAL A 573 19.48 -7.63 -23.51
N ASN A 574 19.94 -8.54 -24.37
CA ASN A 574 21.19 -9.28 -24.18
C ASN A 574 22.33 -8.66 -25.02
N GLU A 575 22.13 -8.54 -26.34
CA GLU A 575 23.13 -7.98 -27.26
C GLU A 575 22.46 -7.16 -28.37
N ILE A 576 23.19 -6.19 -28.92
CA ILE A 576 22.75 -5.33 -30.02
C ILE A 576 23.84 -5.30 -31.10
N PHE A 577 23.47 -5.48 -32.37
CA PHE A 577 24.41 -5.43 -33.48
C PHE A 577 23.78 -4.84 -34.75
N HIS A 578 24.64 -4.39 -35.65
CA HIS A 578 24.27 -4.00 -36.99
C HIS A 578 24.40 -5.23 -37.90
N LEU A 579 23.32 -5.59 -38.60
CA LEU A 579 23.26 -6.76 -39.46
C LEU A 579 23.02 -6.37 -40.91
N ASP A 580 23.80 -6.97 -41.79
CA ASP A 580 23.51 -7.07 -43.21
C ASP A 580 22.39 -8.10 -43.40
N LEU A 581 21.18 -7.60 -43.65
CA LEU A 581 19.94 -8.40 -43.70
C LEU A 581 19.91 -9.33 -44.92
N THR A 582 20.81 -9.16 -45.89
CA THR A 582 20.97 -10.12 -46.99
C THR A 582 21.55 -11.46 -46.53
N LYS A 583 22.14 -11.52 -45.32
CA LYS A 583 22.75 -12.72 -44.71
C LYS A 583 21.81 -13.49 -43.78
N THR A 584 20.50 -13.22 -43.82
CA THR A 584 19.51 -14.00 -43.06
C THR A 584 19.25 -15.36 -43.69
N ASN A 585 19.05 -16.39 -42.86
CA ASN A 585 18.69 -17.74 -43.30
C ASN A 585 17.20 -18.01 -43.03
N LEU A 586 16.54 -18.75 -43.92
CA LEU A 586 15.17 -19.21 -43.70
C LEU A 586 15.20 -20.68 -43.26
N VAL A 587 14.71 -20.96 -42.05
CA VAL A 587 14.63 -22.31 -41.49
C VAL A 587 13.17 -22.55 -41.08
N ASP A 588 12.55 -23.60 -41.60
CA ASP A 588 11.13 -23.94 -41.39
C ASP A 588 10.14 -22.77 -41.61
N GLY A 589 10.46 -21.90 -42.56
CA GLY A 589 9.68 -20.68 -42.89
C GLY A 589 9.89 -19.51 -41.94
N GLN A 590 10.65 -19.69 -40.86
CA GLN A 590 11.05 -18.63 -39.93
C GLN A 590 12.39 -18.02 -40.37
N LEU A 591 12.47 -16.69 -40.35
CA LEU A 591 13.74 -15.98 -40.54
C LEU A 591 14.62 -16.20 -39.31
N THR A 592 15.89 -16.52 -39.55
CA THR A 592 16.89 -16.84 -38.53
C THR A 592 18.23 -16.22 -38.87
N ILE A 593 19.04 -15.99 -37.84
CA ILE A 593 20.42 -15.51 -37.93
C ILE A 593 21.31 -16.42 -37.11
N ILE A 594 22.56 -16.61 -37.53
CA ILE A 594 23.52 -17.42 -36.78
C ILE A 594 24.42 -16.47 -35.99
N VAL A 595 24.32 -16.52 -34.66
CA VAL A 595 25.14 -15.72 -33.74
C VAL A 595 25.87 -16.70 -32.81
N ARG A 596 27.22 -16.69 -32.88
CA ARG A 596 28.09 -17.63 -32.13
C ARG A 596 27.62 -19.09 -32.22
N GLU A 597 27.42 -19.56 -33.45
CA GLU A 597 26.95 -20.92 -33.79
C GLU A 597 25.52 -21.28 -33.34
N LYS A 598 24.78 -20.36 -32.70
CA LYS A 598 23.36 -20.54 -32.37
C LYS A 598 22.46 -19.90 -33.42
N ALA A 599 21.45 -20.64 -33.87
CA ALA A 599 20.38 -20.09 -34.71
C ALA A 599 19.35 -19.35 -33.84
N ILE A 600 19.23 -18.03 -34.05
CA ILE A 600 18.31 -17.16 -33.33
C ILE A 600 17.18 -16.73 -34.27
N PRO A 601 15.89 -16.92 -33.93
CA PRO A 601 14.77 -16.43 -34.73
C PRO A 601 14.75 -14.90 -34.78
N LEU A 602 14.53 -14.36 -35.98
CA LEU A 602 14.52 -12.94 -36.28
C LEU A 602 13.10 -12.48 -36.66
N PHE A 603 12.66 -11.39 -36.05
CA PHE A 603 11.38 -10.72 -36.35
C PHE A 603 11.58 -9.25 -36.65
N TYR A 604 10.80 -8.70 -37.57
CA TYR A 604 10.80 -7.27 -37.87
C TYR A 604 9.72 -6.56 -37.04
N LEU A 605 10.09 -5.60 -36.18
CA LEU A 605 9.12 -4.97 -35.28
C LEU A 605 8.09 -4.09 -36.00
N ASP A 606 8.43 -3.52 -37.16
CA ASP A 606 7.50 -2.73 -37.96
C ASP A 606 6.33 -3.56 -38.52
N GLN A 607 6.52 -4.86 -38.78
CA GLN A 607 5.45 -5.78 -39.18
C GLN A 607 4.34 -5.92 -38.13
N TRP A 608 4.64 -5.65 -36.86
CA TRP A 608 3.70 -5.81 -35.74
C TRP A 608 3.21 -4.46 -35.19
N LEU A 609 4.08 -3.46 -35.15
CA LEU A 609 3.83 -2.17 -34.51
C LEU A 609 3.31 -1.10 -35.49
N VAL A 610 3.57 -1.21 -36.80
CA VAL A 610 3.16 -0.20 -37.80
C VAL A 610 1.88 -0.64 -38.53
N ARG A 611 0.76 0.06 -38.26
CA ARG A 611 -0.56 -0.25 -38.85
C ARG A 611 -0.56 -0.36 -40.39
N ASN A 612 0.22 0.51 -41.06
CA ASN A 612 0.36 0.54 -42.52
C ASN A 612 1.76 0.05 -42.91
N TYR A 613 2.17 -1.11 -42.43
CA TYR A 613 3.42 -1.75 -42.84
C TYR A 613 3.46 -1.91 -44.37
N VAL A 614 4.57 -1.49 -44.96
CA VAL A 614 4.89 -1.70 -46.36
C VAL A 614 6.22 -2.44 -46.37
N ASP A 615 6.25 -3.60 -47.02
CA ASP A 615 7.47 -4.37 -47.19
C ASP A 615 8.48 -3.56 -48.01
N LYS A 616 9.69 -3.43 -47.49
CA LYS A 616 10.75 -2.59 -48.05
C LYS A 616 12.05 -3.39 -48.00
N PRO A 617 12.79 -3.49 -49.12
CA PRO A 617 14.14 -4.03 -49.07
C PRO A 617 14.99 -3.15 -48.15
N ARG A 618 15.53 -3.75 -47.09
CA ARG A 618 16.54 -3.16 -46.22
C ARG A 618 17.80 -4.00 -46.36
N ASP A 619 18.88 -3.41 -46.84
CA ASP A 619 20.17 -4.11 -46.95
C ASP A 619 20.85 -4.19 -45.57
N LEU A 620 20.62 -3.18 -44.72
CA LEU A 620 21.17 -3.05 -43.38
C LEU A 620 20.04 -2.82 -42.37
N GLY A 621 20.18 -3.39 -41.18
CA GLY A 621 19.25 -3.19 -40.06
C GLY A 621 19.95 -3.28 -38.72
N HIS A 622 19.35 -2.69 -37.70
CA HIS A 622 19.80 -2.87 -36.31
C HIS A 622 19.01 -4.03 -35.70
N VAL A 623 19.69 -4.97 -35.06
CA VAL A 623 19.08 -6.13 -34.42
C VAL A 623 19.34 -6.07 -32.92
N VAL A 624 18.27 -6.18 -32.14
CA VAL A 624 18.27 -6.28 -30.68
C VAL A 624 17.95 -7.72 -30.32
N ILE A 625 18.87 -8.46 -29.70
CA ILE A 625 18.56 -9.76 -29.10
C ILE A 625 17.94 -9.52 -27.73
N VAL A 626 16.74 -10.07 -27.54
CA VAL A 626 16.04 -10.15 -26.26
C VAL A 626 16.05 -11.58 -25.77
N GLN A 627 16.37 -11.77 -24.49
CA GLN A 627 16.29 -13.02 -23.75
C GLN A 627 14.88 -13.18 -23.19
N LEU A 628 14.25 -14.33 -23.42
CA LEU A 628 12.94 -14.68 -22.87
C LEU A 628 13.02 -16.07 -22.24
N GLY A 629 13.23 -16.11 -20.92
CA GLY A 629 13.55 -17.36 -20.22
C GLY A 629 14.78 -18.02 -20.85
N ASN A 630 14.63 -19.25 -21.32
CA ASN A 630 15.70 -20.01 -21.99
C ASN A 630 15.84 -19.71 -23.50
N GLN A 631 14.96 -18.91 -24.09
CA GLN A 631 14.97 -18.61 -25.53
C GLN A 631 15.60 -17.24 -25.84
N GLN A 632 16.24 -17.13 -27.00
CA GLN A 632 16.78 -15.88 -27.55
C GLN A 632 16.02 -15.50 -28.80
N ILE A 633 15.67 -14.23 -28.95
CA ILE A 633 14.87 -13.72 -30.07
C ILE A 633 15.48 -12.40 -30.56
N GLY A 634 15.71 -12.28 -31.86
CA GLY A 634 16.20 -11.05 -32.49
C GLY A 634 15.05 -10.18 -33.01
N PHE A 635 15.08 -8.88 -32.71
CA PHE A 635 14.17 -7.88 -33.24
C PHE A 635 14.90 -6.89 -34.15
N VAL A 636 14.46 -6.76 -35.40
CA VAL A 636 14.95 -5.74 -36.33
C VAL A 636 14.22 -4.41 -36.08
N VAL A 637 14.99 -3.34 -35.92
CA VAL A 637 14.53 -1.95 -35.77
C VAL A 637 15.18 -1.04 -36.82
N ASP A 638 14.54 0.09 -37.13
CA ASP A 638 15.07 1.07 -38.09
C ASP A 638 16.24 1.86 -37.51
N ARG A 639 16.20 2.16 -36.20
CA ARG A 639 17.26 2.92 -35.51
C ARG A 639 17.30 2.57 -34.03
N LEU A 640 18.50 2.66 -33.46
CA LEU A 640 18.74 2.71 -32.04
C LEU A 640 18.96 4.18 -31.66
N ILE A 641 18.35 4.65 -30.59
CA ILE A 641 18.62 5.98 -30.01
C ILE A 641 19.71 5.83 -28.93
N GLY A 642 19.49 4.94 -27.97
CA GLY A 642 20.39 4.71 -26.85
C GLY A 642 19.66 4.09 -25.66
N GLN A 643 20.32 4.05 -24.50
CA GLN A 643 19.69 3.71 -23.23
C GLN A 643 19.14 4.99 -22.58
N GLU A 644 17.91 4.97 -22.10
CA GLU A 644 17.33 6.03 -21.26
C GLU A 644 16.67 5.41 -20.01
N GLU A 645 16.86 6.06 -18.86
CA GLU A 645 16.05 5.81 -17.66
C GLU A 645 14.71 6.54 -17.80
N VAL A 646 13.63 5.79 -17.60
CA VAL A 646 12.32 6.15 -18.13
C VAL A 646 11.25 5.89 -17.08
N VAL A 647 10.48 6.91 -16.72
CA VAL A 647 9.36 6.77 -15.78
C VAL A 647 8.20 6.11 -16.53
N ILE A 648 7.78 4.92 -16.10
CA ILE A 648 6.61 4.25 -16.64
C ILE A 648 5.34 4.93 -16.13
N LYS A 649 4.50 5.40 -17.04
CA LYS A 649 3.11 5.74 -16.76
C LYS A 649 2.20 4.60 -17.27
N PRO A 650 1.31 4.03 -16.44
CA PRO A 650 0.41 2.98 -16.89
C PRO A 650 -0.54 3.51 -17.97
N LEU A 651 -0.97 2.63 -18.88
CA LEU A 651 -1.95 2.99 -19.91
C LEU A 651 -3.34 3.13 -19.29
N ASP A 652 -3.96 4.29 -19.49
CA ASP A 652 -5.31 4.61 -19.02
C ASP A 652 -6.37 3.63 -19.57
N ARG A 653 -7.54 3.59 -18.94
CA ARG A 653 -8.64 2.61 -19.13
C ARG A 653 -9.01 2.31 -20.59
N LEU A 654 -8.88 3.27 -21.52
CA LEU A 654 -9.16 3.07 -22.95
C LEU A 654 -8.07 2.28 -23.71
N LEU A 655 -6.86 2.25 -23.17
CA LEU A 655 -5.66 1.59 -23.72
C LEU A 655 -5.18 0.42 -22.83
N HIS A 656 -5.80 0.22 -21.67
CA HIS A 656 -5.52 -0.88 -20.76
C HIS A 656 -5.66 -2.25 -21.47
N GLY A 657 -4.68 -3.14 -21.27
CA GLY A 657 -4.64 -4.46 -21.92
C GLY A 657 -4.27 -4.44 -23.41
N THR A 658 -3.75 -3.34 -23.95
CA THR A 658 -3.24 -3.29 -25.34
C THR A 658 -2.12 -4.34 -25.54
N PRO A 659 -2.31 -5.34 -26.43
CA PRO A 659 -1.36 -6.45 -26.52
C PRO A 659 0.05 -6.02 -26.93
N GLY A 660 1.05 -6.39 -26.11
CA GLY A 660 2.45 -6.07 -26.33
C GLY A 660 2.91 -4.70 -25.82
N MET A 661 2.06 -3.99 -25.07
CA MET A 661 2.40 -2.72 -24.42
C MET A 661 2.36 -2.88 -22.90
N ALA A 662 3.45 -2.52 -22.22
CA ALA A 662 3.53 -2.48 -20.76
C ALA A 662 3.06 -1.12 -20.20
N GLY A 663 3.33 -0.04 -20.92
CA GLY A 663 3.10 1.33 -20.46
C GLY A 663 3.45 2.37 -21.52
N ALA A 664 3.41 3.64 -21.12
CA ALA A 664 3.95 4.75 -21.89
C ALA A 664 4.97 5.53 -21.05
N THR A 665 5.82 6.30 -21.71
CA THR A 665 6.76 7.21 -21.06
C THR A 665 6.96 8.48 -21.89
N ILE A 666 7.52 9.51 -21.27
CA ILE A 666 7.88 10.77 -21.91
C ILE A 666 9.40 10.74 -22.10
N THR A 667 9.87 10.90 -23.33
CA THR A 667 11.29 10.84 -23.68
C THR A 667 12.01 12.14 -23.35
N SER A 668 13.35 12.10 -23.32
CA SER A 668 14.19 13.26 -22.99
C SER A 668 13.92 14.50 -23.87
N ASP A 669 13.50 14.32 -25.12
CA ASP A 669 13.11 15.40 -26.04
C ASP A 669 11.69 15.98 -25.80
N GLY A 670 10.87 15.31 -25.00
CA GLY A 670 9.45 15.61 -24.77
C GLY A 670 8.48 14.82 -25.66
N GLY A 671 8.97 13.86 -26.45
CA GLY A 671 8.13 12.90 -27.17
C GLY A 671 7.44 11.90 -26.25
N ILE A 672 6.53 11.10 -26.81
CA ILE A 672 5.90 9.96 -26.12
C ILE A 672 6.42 8.68 -26.74
N ALA A 673 6.97 7.78 -25.93
CA ALA A 673 7.36 6.43 -26.32
C ALA A 673 6.47 5.40 -25.64
N LEU A 674 6.15 4.32 -26.36
CA LEU A 674 5.43 3.17 -25.81
C LEU A 674 6.44 2.11 -25.35
N ILE A 675 6.25 1.59 -24.14
CA ILE A 675 7.11 0.56 -23.55
C ILE A 675 6.58 -0.82 -23.95
N LEU A 676 7.44 -1.63 -24.57
CA LEU A 676 7.07 -2.93 -25.13
C LEU A 676 7.10 -4.04 -24.08
N ASP A 677 5.98 -4.74 -23.94
CA ASP A 677 5.90 -6.04 -23.26
C ASP A 677 6.26 -7.13 -24.27
N VAL A 678 7.55 -7.47 -24.34
CA VAL A 678 8.04 -8.49 -25.28
C VAL A 678 7.37 -9.87 -25.09
N PRO A 679 7.21 -10.42 -23.87
CA PRO A 679 6.48 -11.67 -23.65
C PRO A 679 5.06 -11.68 -24.24
N ASN A 680 4.24 -10.67 -23.94
CA ASN A 680 2.86 -10.63 -24.42
C ASN A 680 2.74 -10.22 -25.90
N MET A 681 3.66 -9.39 -26.40
CA MET A 681 3.80 -9.10 -27.83
C MET A 681 4.02 -10.41 -28.60
N LEU A 682 4.99 -11.23 -28.20
CA LEU A 682 5.25 -12.51 -28.85
C LEU A 682 4.04 -13.45 -28.80
N LYS A 683 3.41 -13.63 -27.64
CA LYS A 683 2.18 -14.46 -27.49
C LYS A 683 1.05 -14.03 -28.43
N TYR A 684 0.87 -12.72 -28.62
CA TYR A 684 -0.20 -12.17 -29.47
C TYR A 684 0.13 -12.22 -30.96
N TYR A 685 1.31 -11.72 -31.34
CA TYR A 685 1.68 -11.54 -32.75
C TYR A 685 2.23 -12.82 -33.40
N ALA A 686 2.83 -13.77 -32.66
CA ALA A 686 3.22 -15.07 -33.22
C ALA A 686 2.00 -15.89 -33.70
N LYS A 687 0.84 -15.77 -33.03
CA LYS A 687 -0.43 -16.38 -33.45
C LYS A 687 -1.03 -15.74 -34.72
N LYS A 688 -0.65 -14.49 -35.04
CA LYS A 688 -1.15 -13.72 -36.20
C LYS A 688 -0.14 -13.60 -37.36
N SER A 689 1.12 -14.01 -37.17
CA SER A 689 2.16 -13.91 -38.20
C SER A 689 1.74 -14.58 -39.51
N ILE A 690 1.99 -13.87 -40.63
CA ILE A 690 1.68 -14.33 -41.99
C ILE A 690 2.42 -15.63 -42.33
N VAL A 691 3.56 -15.89 -41.68
CA VAL A 691 4.32 -17.15 -41.75
C VAL A 691 3.46 -18.34 -41.31
N ASN A 692 2.82 -18.25 -40.14
CA ASN A 692 1.89 -19.28 -39.64
C ASN A 692 0.61 -19.39 -40.48
N LYS A 693 0.25 -18.35 -41.25
CA LYS A 693 -0.88 -18.38 -42.16
C LYS A 693 -0.58 -19.17 -43.44
N LYS A 694 0.69 -19.17 -43.90
CA LYS A 694 1.19 -20.02 -45.02
C LYS A 694 1.46 -21.47 -44.62
N LEU A 695 1.64 -21.76 -43.33
CA LEU A 695 1.78 -23.13 -42.81
C LEU A 695 0.42 -23.82 -42.52
N ARG A 696 -0.69 -23.07 -42.59
CA ARG A 696 -2.07 -23.57 -42.41
C ARG A 696 -2.90 -23.57 -43.71
N SER A 697 -2.27 -23.29 -44.84
CA SER A 697 -2.86 -23.28 -46.19
C SER A 697 -2.10 -24.24 -47.10
#